data_AF-A0A3N0AGZ4-F1
#
_entry.id   AF-A0A3N0AGZ4-F1
#
_cell.length_a   1.000
_cell.length_b   1.000
_cell.length_c   1.000
_cell.angle_alpha   90.00
_cell.angle_beta   90.00
_cell.angle_gamma   90.00
#
_symmetry.space_group_name_H-M   'P 1'
#
loop_
_entity.id
_entity.type
_entity.pdbx_description
1 polymer ?
#
loop_
_entity_poly.entity_id
_entity_poly.type
_entity_poly.pdbx_seq_one_letter_code
_entity_poly.pdbx_strand_id
1 'polypeptide(L)'
;MLEALAHAFSYIVQPCYDLTGSWWMAILLFTVIIKIALMPLSLWCQWNSIVMVKLMPELNRIKVKYFGDAETIGEKQTELNKKHHYHPLLSLVPLAVQILVLFGLVEVIHGITDHGAPGTEFLGMVPAEDGGISWAMPVLAALSAVAMGFAQNRINPLQREQSKMEKNTTNGLSIALSFVLGIYVAAGMAFYWICSNLMAIAIQALCNLCIRPAKYIDYTELAQSRVELEALNAFAARKTPWYRRDPLAKREKRDYRRFMNVVDKHIVFYSERSGFYKYFQGAIEWLLENSDVAIHYVTSDPNDQVFALHGENPRLMPYYIGERRLITLMMKLDCDVAVATLDDLENFYLKRSYVRKDVEYVYLFHHMTSVHLVSSREALDHYDAVLCVGPHQKHELERMAELRDIRPRALVECGYDLLDRQIAGYARREKPAHGRPVVLLAPSWQEDCILDICADEVIRPLLGRGYRVIVRPHPEYTKRYRARWESLQGRYADYSDDELHFEQDFSSSDSIYDADVLITDWSSISCEFAFATLKPCVFVDTPMKTCNPQWQELGIEPTDITLRNGIGRSVPLDALDRLGDVVDEMVAHPEAWRDAIAEVRASMIYNVGRGGEVAGAYLLDRVLEKQAQREEGGRNGR
;
A
#
# COMPACT_ATOMS: atom_id res chain seq x y z
N MET A 1 30.48 24.54 -22.85
CA MET A 1 29.50 24.99 -21.83
C MET A 1 30.20 25.61 -20.63
N LEU A 2 31.14 24.91 -20.00
CA LEU A 2 31.92 25.40 -18.86
C LEU A 2 32.73 26.67 -19.19
N GLU A 3 33.46 26.67 -20.30
CA GLU A 3 34.18 27.86 -20.80
C GLU A 3 33.23 29.04 -21.06
N ALA A 4 32.07 28.81 -21.68
CA ALA A 4 31.09 29.87 -21.93
C ALA A 4 30.55 30.48 -20.62
N LEU A 5 30.35 29.67 -19.57
CA LEU A 5 29.96 30.15 -18.24
C LEU A 5 31.09 30.94 -17.56
N ALA A 6 32.33 30.46 -17.66
CA ALA A 6 33.50 31.15 -17.13
C ALA A 6 33.66 32.53 -17.77
N HIS A 7 33.58 32.62 -19.10
CA HIS A 7 33.61 33.89 -19.82
C HIS A 7 32.48 34.83 -19.38
N ALA A 8 31.25 34.32 -19.24
CA ALA A 8 30.12 35.11 -18.76
C ALA A 8 30.32 35.63 -17.33
N PHE A 9 30.89 34.83 -16.44
CA PHE A 9 31.17 35.25 -15.07
C PHE A 9 32.36 36.20 -14.97
N SER A 10 33.38 36.06 -15.82
CA SER A 10 34.49 37.02 -15.91
C SER A 10 34.00 38.44 -16.24
N TYR A 11 32.95 38.60 -17.07
CA TYR A 11 32.32 39.91 -17.31
C TYR A 11 31.67 40.54 -16.07
N ILE A 12 31.44 39.76 -15.00
CA ILE A 12 30.89 40.24 -13.74
C ILE A 12 32.01 40.40 -12.70
N VAL A 13 32.93 39.42 -12.61
CA VAL A 13 34.02 39.42 -11.61
C VAL A 13 35.06 40.50 -11.93
N GLN A 14 35.42 40.71 -13.19
CA GLN A 14 36.45 41.69 -13.57
C GLN A 14 36.05 43.13 -13.18
N PRO A 15 34.84 43.64 -13.49
CA PRO A 15 34.41 44.95 -12.99
C PRO A 15 34.38 45.04 -11.45
N CYS A 16 34.06 43.95 -10.76
CA CYS A 16 34.10 43.91 -9.29
C CYS A 16 35.55 44.04 -8.77
N TYR A 17 36.52 43.46 -9.47
CA TYR A 17 37.94 43.64 -9.17
C TYR A 17 38.39 45.07 -9.48
N ASP A 18 38.05 45.61 -10.65
CA ASP A 18 38.41 46.97 -11.05
C ASP A 18 37.88 48.03 -10.06
N LEU A 19 36.72 47.77 -9.43
CA LEU A 19 36.13 48.62 -8.40
C LEU A 19 36.84 48.52 -7.04
N THR A 20 37.33 47.34 -6.68
CA THR A 20 37.76 47.04 -5.29
C THR A 20 39.27 46.86 -5.12
N GLY A 21 39.99 46.59 -6.21
CA GLY A 21 41.40 46.21 -6.23
C GLY A 21 41.72 44.88 -5.55
N SER A 22 40.70 44.07 -5.19
CA SER A 22 40.88 42.83 -4.42
C SER A 22 40.03 41.69 -4.95
N TRP A 23 40.65 40.57 -5.31
CA TRP A 23 39.96 39.37 -5.82
C TRP A 23 39.03 38.75 -4.78
N TRP A 24 39.35 38.83 -3.49
CA TRP A 24 38.47 38.40 -2.41
C TRP A 24 37.18 39.23 -2.37
N MET A 25 37.31 40.55 -2.46
CA MET A 25 36.15 41.45 -2.49
C MET A 25 35.35 41.29 -3.79
N ALA A 26 36.01 41.01 -4.91
CA ALA A 26 35.37 40.72 -6.18
C ALA A 26 34.48 39.46 -6.10
N ILE A 27 34.97 38.38 -5.49
CA ILE A 27 34.17 37.15 -5.26
C ILE A 27 32.98 37.41 -4.34
N LEU A 28 33.16 38.22 -3.29
CA LEU A 28 32.05 38.60 -2.40
C LEU A 28 30.97 39.38 -3.17
N LEU A 29 31.35 40.40 -3.94
CA LEU A 29 30.42 41.20 -4.74
C LEU A 29 29.72 40.36 -5.82
N PHE A 30 30.47 39.50 -6.52
CA PHE A 30 29.90 38.53 -7.46
C PHE A 30 28.83 37.66 -6.78
N THR A 31 29.12 37.15 -5.59
CA THR A 31 28.17 36.34 -4.81
C THR A 31 26.90 37.12 -4.50
N VAL A 32 27.02 38.37 -4.08
CA VAL A 32 25.89 39.26 -3.81
C VAL A 32 25.04 39.47 -5.07
N ILE A 33 25.68 39.81 -6.20
CA ILE A 33 25.00 40.06 -7.49
C ILE A 33 24.23 38.82 -7.94
N ILE A 34 24.88 37.65 -7.96
CA ILE A 34 24.24 36.40 -8.38
C ILE A 34 23.08 36.03 -7.46
N LYS A 35 23.25 36.14 -6.13
CA LYS A 35 22.16 35.84 -5.18
C LYS A 35 20.96 36.77 -5.34
N ILE A 36 21.19 38.07 -5.63
CA ILE A 36 20.13 39.03 -5.91
C ILE A 36 19.46 38.70 -7.26
N ALA A 37 20.24 38.39 -8.30
CA ALA A 37 19.70 38.01 -9.60
C ALA A 37 18.83 36.74 -9.52
N LEU A 38 19.18 35.80 -8.65
CA LEU A 38 18.43 34.56 -8.36
C LEU A 38 17.32 34.74 -7.31
N MET A 39 17.09 35.95 -6.81
CA MET A 39 16.06 36.22 -5.83
C MET A 39 14.64 35.88 -6.32
N PRO A 40 14.24 36.15 -7.59
CA PRO A 40 12.93 35.73 -8.10
C PRO A 40 12.71 34.21 -8.02
N LEU A 41 13.74 33.42 -8.33
CA LEU A 41 13.71 31.97 -8.17
C LEU A 41 13.57 31.58 -6.70
N SER A 42 14.27 32.27 -5.80
CA SER A 42 14.21 32.03 -4.36
C SER A 42 12.80 32.29 -3.79
N LEU A 43 12.13 33.35 -4.24
CA LEU A 43 10.73 33.64 -3.90
C LEU A 43 9.79 32.55 -4.39
N TRP A 44 10.02 32.02 -5.59
CA TRP A 44 9.21 30.93 -6.14
C TRP A 44 9.37 29.64 -5.31
N CYS A 45 10.60 29.26 -4.95
CA CYS A 45 10.86 28.11 -4.08
C CYS A 45 10.27 28.30 -2.67
N GLN A 46 10.33 29.52 -2.13
CA GLN A 46 9.72 29.84 -0.84
C GLN A 46 8.20 29.67 -0.89
N TRP A 47 7.54 30.11 -1.96
CA TRP A 47 6.10 29.91 -2.14
C TRP A 47 5.74 28.42 -2.16
N ASN A 48 6.46 27.60 -2.91
CA ASN A 48 6.26 26.14 -2.93
C ASN A 48 6.45 25.52 -1.53
N SER A 49 7.39 26.05 -0.74
CA SER A 49 7.63 25.62 0.65
C SER A 49 6.47 25.99 1.57
N ILE A 50 5.90 27.19 1.42
CA ILE A 50 4.70 27.62 2.16
C ILE A 50 3.50 26.74 1.81
N VAL A 51 3.30 26.42 0.53
CA VAL A 51 2.24 25.49 0.09
C VAL A 51 2.40 24.13 0.76
N MET A 52 3.60 23.56 0.80
CA MET A 52 3.83 22.28 1.48
C MET A 52 3.47 22.32 2.97
N VAL A 53 3.86 23.39 3.68
CA VAL A 53 3.52 23.54 5.10
C VAL A 53 2.01 23.70 5.30
N LYS A 54 1.33 24.43 4.40
CA LYS A 54 -0.12 24.56 4.39
C LYS A 54 -0.83 23.21 4.19
N LEU A 55 -0.21 22.28 3.45
CA LEU A 55 -0.74 20.93 3.21
C LEU A 55 -0.49 19.94 4.35
N MET A 56 0.50 20.22 5.21
CA MET A 56 0.86 19.30 6.30
C MET A 56 -0.32 18.89 7.22
N PRO A 57 -1.27 19.76 7.60
CA PRO A 57 -2.40 19.35 8.44
C PRO A 57 -3.29 18.31 7.75
N GLU A 58 -3.63 18.52 6.48
CA GLU A 58 -4.39 17.56 5.68
C GLU A 58 -3.61 16.27 5.46
N LEU A 59 -2.29 16.35 5.20
CA LEU A 59 -1.42 15.17 5.13
C LEU A 59 -1.38 14.40 6.45
N ASN A 60 -1.33 15.08 7.59
CA ASN A 60 -1.36 14.45 8.89
C ASN A 60 -2.70 13.75 9.12
N ARG A 61 -3.82 14.41 8.77
CA ARG A 61 -5.15 13.80 8.84
C ARG A 61 -5.32 12.60 7.90
N ILE A 62 -4.73 12.64 6.70
CA ILE A 62 -4.66 11.48 5.80
C ILE A 62 -3.90 10.34 6.49
N LYS A 63 -2.74 10.62 7.08
CA LYS A 63 -1.95 9.62 7.82
C LYS A 63 -2.67 9.08 9.05
N VAL A 64 -3.49 9.89 9.71
CA VAL A 64 -4.36 9.47 10.83
C VAL A 64 -5.50 8.60 10.33
N LYS A 65 -6.24 9.05 9.30
CA LYS A 65 -7.39 8.37 8.73
C LYS A 65 -7.02 7.00 8.15
N TYR A 66 -5.87 6.90 7.47
CA TYR A 66 -5.41 5.68 6.81
C TYR A 66 -4.22 5.03 7.54
N PHE A 67 -4.16 5.19 8.87
CA PHE A 67 -3.03 4.72 9.65
C PHE A 67 -2.80 3.20 9.51
N GLY A 68 -1.56 2.82 9.18
CA GLY A 68 -1.19 1.42 8.93
C GLY A 68 -1.37 0.94 7.48
N ASP A 69 -1.96 1.77 6.62
CA ASP A 69 -2.12 1.53 5.18
C ASP A 69 -1.20 2.48 4.38
N ALA A 70 0.05 2.07 4.22
CA ALA A 70 1.07 2.91 3.59
C ALA A 70 0.79 3.20 2.11
N GLU A 71 0.08 2.29 1.43
CA GLU A 71 -0.29 2.41 0.02
C GLU A 71 -1.35 3.50 -0.17
N THR A 72 -2.48 3.39 0.55
CA THR A 72 -3.54 4.41 0.51
C THR A 72 -3.02 5.78 0.97
N ILE A 73 -2.15 5.84 1.98
CA ILE A 73 -1.49 7.09 2.39
C ILE A 73 -0.69 7.69 1.23
N GLY A 74 0.09 6.89 0.50
CA GLY A 74 0.91 7.32 -0.62
C GLY A 74 0.08 7.85 -1.79
N GLU A 75 -1.00 7.15 -2.13
CA GLU A 75 -1.95 7.56 -3.16
C GLU A 75 -2.63 8.88 -2.81
N LYS A 76 -3.23 8.97 -1.61
CA LYS A 76 -3.92 10.17 -1.15
C LYS A 76 -2.98 11.37 -0.97
N GLN A 77 -1.73 11.14 -0.57
CA GLN A 77 -0.70 12.17 -0.57
C GLN A 77 -0.39 12.68 -1.99
N THR A 78 -0.34 11.79 -2.98
CA THR A 78 -0.10 12.16 -4.37
C THR A 78 -1.29 12.93 -4.95
N GLU A 79 -2.51 12.50 -4.66
CA GLU A 79 -3.75 13.19 -5.02
C GLU A 79 -3.80 14.60 -4.40
N LEU A 80 -3.47 14.73 -3.13
CA LEU A 80 -3.41 16.01 -2.42
C LEU A 80 -2.36 16.94 -3.05
N ASN A 81 -1.16 16.44 -3.34
CA ASN A 81 -0.11 17.23 -3.99
C ASN A 81 -0.57 17.77 -5.34
N LYS A 82 -1.24 16.95 -6.16
CA LYS A 82 -1.80 17.36 -7.46
C LYS A 82 -2.89 18.43 -7.29
N LYS A 83 -3.83 18.22 -6.36
CA LYS A 83 -4.94 19.15 -6.06
C LYS A 83 -4.45 20.55 -5.67
N HIS A 84 -3.32 20.63 -4.97
CA HIS A 84 -2.77 21.89 -4.49
C HIS A 84 -1.57 22.40 -5.30
N HIS A 85 -1.33 21.84 -6.48
CA HIS A 85 -0.24 22.22 -7.40
C HIS A 85 1.15 22.25 -6.73
N TYR A 86 1.38 21.32 -5.79
CA TYR A 86 2.68 21.16 -5.15
C TYR A 86 3.60 20.28 -6.00
N HIS A 87 4.82 20.74 -6.25
CA HIS A 87 5.81 19.99 -7.02
C HIS A 87 7.06 19.71 -6.16
N PRO A 88 7.33 18.44 -5.79
CA PRO A 88 8.50 18.08 -4.99
C PRO A 88 9.84 18.46 -5.64
N LEU A 89 9.96 18.30 -6.96
CA LEU A 89 11.22 18.53 -7.70
C LEU A 89 11.61 20.02 -7.80
N LEU A 90 10.67 20.95 -7.59
CA LEU A 90 10.99 22.39 -7.60
C LEU A 90 11.99 22.76 -6.50
N SER A 91 12.05 21.97 -5.41
CA SER A 91 13.03 22.16 -4.34
C SER A 91 14.48 21.86 -4.76
N LEU A 92 14.68 21.12 -5.87
CA LEU A 92 16.01 20.77 -6.40
C LEU A 92 16.56 21.80 -7.38
N VAL A 93 15.71 22.69 -7.92
CA VAL A 93 16.11 23.70 -8.92
C VAL A 93 17.20 24.65 -8.40
N PRO A 94 17.13 25.18 -7.17
CA PRO A 94 18.19 26.04 -6.64
C PRO A 94 19.55 25.33 -6.55
N LEU A 95 19.55 24.05 -6.20
CA LEU A 95 20.78 23.24 -6.14
C LEU A 95 21.39 23.07 -7.53
N ALA A 96 20.58 22.77 -8.54
CA ALA A 96 21.06 22.65 -9.92
C ALA A 96 21.69 23.96 -10.42
N VAL A 97 21.05 25.10 -10.18
CA VAL A 97 21.60 26.43 -10.53
C VAL A 97 22.88 26.70 -9.75
N GLN A 98 22.92 26.37 -8.46
CA GLN A 98 24.10 26.55 -7.61
C GLN A 98 25.30 25.74 -8.11
N ILE A 99 25.09 24.51 -8.58
CA ILE A 99 26.14 23.66 -9.17
C ILE A 99 26.69 24.30 -10.45
N LEU A 100 25.84 24.85 -11.33
CA LEU A 100 26.30 25.54 -12.54
C LEU A 100 27.14 26.79 -12.22
N VAL A 101 26.73 27.56 -11.21
CA VAL A 101 27.51 28.72 -10.74
C VAL A 101 28.87 28.30 -10.20
N LEU A 102 28.92 27.20 -9.43
CA LEU A 102 30.18 26.69 -8.89
C LEU A 102 31.15 26.32 -10.00
N PHE A 103 30.70 25.55 -10.99
CA PHE A 103 31.56 25.14 -12.10
C PHE A 103 32.13 26.32 -12.89
N GLY A 104 31.32 27.35 -13.18
CA GLY A 104 31.82 28.53 -13.87
C GLY A 104 32.80 29.34 -13.02
N LEU A 105 32.58 29.44 -11.70
CA LEU A 105 33.46 30.20 -10.82
C LEU A 105 34.79 29.51 -10.55
N VAL A 106 34.83 28.17 -10.51
CA VAL A 106 36.08 27.41 -10.39
C VAL A 106 37.05 27.78 -11.52
N GLU A 107 36.55 27.78 -12.76
CA GLU A 107 37.33 28.15 -13.95
C GLU A 107 37.83 29.61 -13.90
N VAL A 108 36.99 30.54 -13.43
CA VAL A 108 37.39 31.94 -13.24
C VAL A 108 38.52 32.05 -12.20
N ILE A 109 38.41 31.32 -11.09
CA ILE A 109 39.42 31.34 -10.02
C ILE A 109 40.74 30.73 -10.48
N HIS A 110 40.72 29.58 -11.16
CA HIS A 110 41.94 29.00 -11.74
C HIS A 110 42.55 29.93 -12.78
N GLY A 111 41.75 30.53 -13.65
CA GLY A 111 42.23 31.50 -14.64
C GLY A 111 42.99 32.67 -14.02
N ILE A 112 42.52 33.24 -12.91
CA ILE A 112 43.22 34.36 -12.24
C ILE A 112 44.44 33.89 -11.43
N THR A 113 44.40 32.71 -10.82
CA THR A 113 45.49 32.20 -9.98
C THR A 113 46.65 31.66 -10.79
N ASP A 114 46.36 30.94 -11.88
CA ASP A 114 47.35 30.27 -12.72
C ASP A 114 48.15 31.27 -13.55
N HIS A 115 47.57 32.44 -13.84
CA HIS A 115 48.25 33.58 -14.46
C HIS A 115 49.05 34.44 -13.48
N GLY A 116 49.02 34.12 -12.17
CA GLY A 116 49.86 34.77 -11.16
C GLY A 116 49.50 36.24 -10.90
N ALA A 117 48.22 36.60 -10.93
CA ALA A 117 47.79 37.97 -10.63
C ALA A 117 48.18 38.36 -9.18
N PRO A 118 48.61 39.61 -8.91
CA PRO A 118 49.01 40.02 -7.57
C PRO A 118 47.90 39.80 -6.52
N GLY A 119 48.22 39.15 -5.40
CA GLY A 119 47.28 38.92 -4.30
C GLY A 119 46.39 37.67 -4.45
N THR A 120 46.67 36.80 -5.42
CA THR A 120 45.95 35.52 -5.61
C THR A 120 46.68 34.30 -5.03
N GLU A 121 47.83 34.49 -4.39
CA GLU A 121 48.69 33.38 -3.95
C GLU A 121 47.97 32.46 -2.96
N PHE A 122 47.27 33.05 -1.97
CA PHE A 122 46.46 32.29 -1.03
C PHE A 122 45.13 31.82 -1.65
N LEU A 123 44.58 32.57 -2.62
CA LEU A 123 43.28 32.31 -3.25
C LEU A 123 43.29 30.97 -4.00
N GLY A 124 44.41 30.61 -4.63
CA GLY A 124 44.59 29.38 -5.40
C GLY A 124 45.03 28.17 -4.59
N MET A 125 45.38 28.32 -3.30
CA MET A 125 45.86 27.19 -2.49
C MET A 125 44.75 26.17 -2.22
N VAL A 126 45.10 24.89 -2.34
CA VAL A 126 44.20 23.76 -2.05
C VAL A 126 44.67 23.05 -0.78
N PRO A 127 43.84 22.94 0.27
CA PRO A 127 44.22 22.35 1.57
C PRO A 127 44.81 20.94 1.50
N ALA A 128 44.26 20.09 0.63
CA ALA A 128 44.76 18.73 0.43
C ALA A 128 46.19 18.68 -0.15
N GLU A 129 46.60 19.72 -0.86
CA GLU A 129 47.88 19.77 -1.57
C GLU A 129 48.95 20.56 -0.81
N ASP A 130 48.58 21.67 -0.18
CA ASP A 130 49.53 22.55 0.50
C ASP A 130 49.82 22.13 1.95
N GLY A 131 48.91 21.41 2.61
CA GLY A 131 49.02 21.01 4.03
C GLY A 131 49.18 22.18 5.01
N GLY A 132 48.85 23.40 4.59
CA GLY A 132 49.28 24.66 5.22
C GLY A 132 48.13 25.48 5.81
N ILE A 133 48.29 26.80 5.79
CA ILE A 133 47.32 27.75 6.37
C ILE A 133 45.94 27.73 5.69
N SER A 134 45.84 27.18 4.47
CA SER A 134 44.57 27.05 3.73
C SER A 134 43.58 26.09 4.41
N TRP A 135 44.02 25.21 5.33
CA TRP A 135 43.15 24.38 6.17
C TRP A 135 42.16 25.16 7.04
N ALA A 136 42.39 26.46 7.25
CA ALA A 136 41.40 27.34 7.85
C ALA A 136 40.11 27.43 7.02
N MET A 137 40.18 27.33 5.68
CA MET A 137 39.05 27.51 4.78
C MET A 137 37.98 26.41 4.88
N PRO A 138 38.31 25.10 4.86
CA PRO A 138 37.34 24.04 5.13
C PRO A 138 36.60 24.21 6.47
N VAL A 139 37.31 24.64 7.52
CA VAL A 139 36.74 24.88 8.85
C VAL A 139 35.77 26.07 8.82
N LEU A 140 36.16 27.18 8.21
CA LEU A 140 35.30 28.36 8.06
C LEU A 140 34.07 28.06 7.18
N ALA A 141 34.23 27.26 6.11
CA ALA A 141 33.13 26.79 5.29
C ALA A 141 32.14 25.94 6.10
N ALA A 142 32.63 25.00 6.90
CA ALA A 142 31.81 24.20 7.81
C ALA A 142 31.06 25.07 8.85
N LEU A 143 31.75 26.05 9.46
CA LEU A 143 31.14 26.98 10.41
C LEU A 143 30.05 27.85 9.75
N SER A 144 30.25 28.27 8.50
CA SER A 144 29.23 29.00 7.74
C SER A 144 28.00 28.14 7.46
N ALA A 145 28.17 26.84 7.19
CA ALA A 145 27.09 25.88 7.00
C ALA A 145 26.33 25.61 8.31
N VAL A 146 27.03 25.56 9.46
CA VAL A 146 26.42 25.51 10.79
C VAL A 146 25.52 26.74 10.99
N ALA A 147 26.06 27.96 10.76
CA ALA A 147 25.31 29.20 10.90
C ALA A 147 24.06 29.23 10.00
N MET A 148 24.21 28.82 8.74
CA MET A 148 23.10 28.71 7.79
C MET A 148 22.06 27.68 8.26
N GLY A 149 22.47 26.49 8.70
CA GLY A 149 21.55 25.47 9.20
C GLY A 149 20.74 25.95 10.41
N PHE A 150 21.39 26.62 11.36
CA PHE A 150 20.72 27.24 12.51
C PHE A 150 19.73 28.33 12.10
N ALA A 151 20.06 29.13 11.09
CA ALA A 151 19.16 30.14 10.56
C ALA A 151 17.96 29.49 9.86
N GLN A 152 18.20 28.59 8.89
CA GLN A 152 17.16 27.93 8.09
C GLN A 152 16.16 27.16 8.97
N ASN A 153 16.62 26.48 10.03
CA ASN A 153 15.73 25.85 11.03
C ASN A 153 14.71 26.81 11.68
N ARG A 154 14.96 28.13 11.65
CA ARG A 154 14.10 29.16 12.23
C ARG A 154 13.33 29.98 11.19
N ILE A 155 14.01 30.36 10.10
CA ILE A 155 13.47 31.30 9.11
C ILE A 155 12.89 30.63 7.87
N ASN A 156 13.25 29.39 7.57
CA ASN A 156 12.68 28.66 6.44
C ASN A 156 11.35 28.01 6.86
N PRO A 157 10.24 28.29 6.16
CA PRO A 157 8.93 27.75 6.52
C PRO A 157 8.91 26.23 6.60
N LEU A 158 9.48 25.54 5.60
CA LEU A 158 9.42 24.09 5.50
C LEU A 158 10.41 23.42 6.45
N GLN A 159 11.67 23.87 6.47
CA GLN A 159 12.69 23.28 7.33
C GLN A 159 12.38 23.47 8.81
N ARG A 160 11.72 24.57 9.19
CA ARG A 160 11.22 24.79 10.56
C ARG A 160 10.22 23.70 10.99
N GLU A 161 9.42 23.20 10.07
CA GLU A 161 8.36 22.23 10.31
C GLU A 161 8.78 20.76 10.14
N GLN A 162 10.03 20.51 9.75
CA GLN A 162 10.61 19.16 9.73
C GLN A 162 10.84 18.59 11.14
N SER A 163 10.89 17.26 11.22
CA SER A 163 11.25 16.54 12.44
C SER A 163 12.70 16.84 12.88
N LYS A 164 13.01 16.58 14.15
CA LYS A 164 14.39 16.74 14.68
C LYS A 164 15.40 15.90 13.91
N MET A 165 15.02 14.68 13.53
CA MET A 165 15.88 13.78 12.76
C MET A 165 16.19 14.35 11.38
N GLU A 166 15.18 14.77 10.62
CA GLU A 166 15.34 15.36 9.29
C GLU A 166 16.21 16.64 9.32
N LYS A 167 15.99 17.51 10.32
CA LYS A 167 16.83 18.71 10.53
C LYS A 167 18.29 18.34 10.79
N ASN A 168 18.54 17.36 11.66
CA ASN A 168 19.89 16.93 11.99
C ASN A 168 20.58 16.29 10.78
N THR A 169 19.87 15.46 10.02
CA THR A 169 20.38 14.85 8.79
C THR A 169 20.74 15.90 7.74
N THR A 170 19.84 16.85 7.47
CA THR A 170 20.05 17.89 6.45
C THR A 170 21.20 18.83 6.83
N ASN A 171 21.23 19.30 8.08
CA ASN A 171 22.30 20.16 8.57
C ASN A 171 23.63 19.41 8.64
N GLY A 172 23.63 18.17 9.13
CA GLY A 172 24.83 17.33 9.21
C GLY A 172 25.44 17.05 7.84
N LEU A 173 24.61 16.72 6.84
CA LEU A 173 25.07 16.54 5.46
C LEU A 173 25.70 17.81 4.91
N SER A 174 25.05 18.96 5.09
CA SER A 174 25.55 20.26 4.61
C SER A 174 26.90 20.65 5.24
N ILE A 175 27.04 20.44 6.55
CA ILE A 175 28.29 20.71 7.29
C ILE A 175 29.41 19.79 6.82
N ALA A 176 29.13 18.48 6.74
CA ALA A 176 30.09 17.50 6.29
C ALA A 176 30.53 17.75 4.85
N LEU A 177 29.58 18.06 3.95
CA LEU A 177 29.86 18.38 2.55
C LEU A 177 30.74 19.64 2.45
N SER A 178 30.40 20.70 3.19
CA SER A 178 31.17 21.96 3.17
C SER A 178 32.60 21.77 3.69
N PHE A 179 32.78 20.94 4.72
CA PHE A 179 34.11 20.61 5.23
C PHE A 179 34.90 19.74 4.25
N VAL A 180 34.33 18.61 3.83
CA VAL A 180 35.02 17.62 2.99
C VAL A 180 35.34 18.20 1.61
N LEU A 181 34.39 18.86 0.94
CA LEU A 181 34.68 19.48 -0.34
C LEU A 181 35.64 20.67 -0.20
N GLY A 182 35.54 21.42 0.89
CA GLY A 182 36.47 22.51 1.20
C GLY A 182 37.94 22.10 1.20
N ILE A 183 38.24 20.84 1.55
CA ILE A 183 39.61 20.29 1.56
C ILE A 183 40.20 20.18 0.16
N TYR A 184 39.37 19.92 -0.86
CA TYR A 184 39.81 19.59 -2.22
C TYR A 184 39.62 20.73 -3.23
N VAL A 185 39.19 21.91 -2.79
CA VAL A 185 39.00 23.08 -3.66
C VAL A 185 39.94 24.21 -3.26
N ALA A 186 40.19 25.12 -4.21
CA ALA A 186 40.96 26.33 -3.95
C ALA A 186 40.33 27.19 -2.84
N ALA A 187 41.14 27.89 -2.06
CA ALA A 187 40.70 28.75 -0.96
C ALA A 187 39.66 29.79 -1.41
N GLY A 188 39.78 30.33 -2.62
CA GLY A 188 38.79 31.25 -3.20
C GLY A 188 37.41 30.61 -3.41
N MET A 189 37.35 29.32 -3.75
CA MET A 189 36.09 28.58 -3.86
C MET A 189 35.46 28.33 -2.49
N ALA A 190 36.26 27.97 -1.49
CA ALA A 190 35.79 27.85 -0.12
C ALA A 190 35.27 29.19 0.43
N PHE A 191 35.93 30.30 0.08
CA PHE A 191 35.48 31.64 0.42
C PHE A 191 34.14 31.99 -0.24
N TYR A 192 33.97 31.67 -1.51
CA TYR A 192 32.68 31.79 -2.19
C TYR A 192 31.58 31.01 -1.45
N TRP A 193 31.83 29.78 -1.01
CA TRP A 193 30.84 29.02 -0.22
C TRP A 193 30.47 29.72 1.09
N ILE A 194 31.45 30.28 1.80
CA ILE A 194 31.21 31.04 3.03
C ILE A 194 30.29 32.24 2.74
N CYS A 195 30.65 33.05 1.74
CA CYS A 195 29.84 34.19 1.32
C CYS A 195 28.44 33.77 0.87
N SER A 196 28.33 32.68 0.11
CA SER A 196 27.08 32.15 -0.43
C SER A 196 26.15 31.65 0.68
N ASN A 197 26.68 30.96 1.69
CA ASN A 197 25.92 30.50 2.86
C ASN A 197 25.39 31.68 3.68
N LEU A 198 26.23 32.69 3.95
CA LEU A 198 25.81 33.90 4.66
C LEU A 198 24.78 34.70 3.86
N MET A 199 24.97 34.84 2.56
CA MET A 199 23.99 35.49 1.68
C MET A 199 22.69 34.70 1.57
N ALA A 200 22.71 33.37 1.62
CA ALA A 200 21.49 32.56 1.64
C ALA A 200 20.62 32.86 2.87
N ILE A 201 21.24 33.14 4.03
CA ILE A 201 20.52 33.59 5.23
C ILE A 201 19.86 34.95 4.97
N ALA A 202 20.60 35.91 4.40
CA ALA A 202 20.09 37.24 4.09
C ALA A 202 18.95 37.21 3.05
N ILE A 203 19.12 36.45 1.96
CA ILE A 203 18.09 36.26 0.93
C ILE A 203 16.85 35.60 1.53
N GLN A 204 17.01 34.56 2.36
CA GLN A 204 15.87 33.91 3.01
C GLN A 204 15.13 34.87 3.96
N ALA A 205 15.86 35.72 4.69
CA ALA A 205 15.26 36.75 5.52
C ALA A 205 14.50 37.78 4.67
N LEU A 206 15.07 38.23 3.56
CA LEU A 206 14.42 39.15 2.62
C LEU A 206 13.17 38.52 1.97
N CYS A 207 13.25 37.26 1.59
CA CYS A 207 12.15 36.46 1.09
C CYS A 207 10.99 36.40 2.12
N ASN A 208 11.28 36.25 3.41
CA ASN A 208 10.27 36.31 4.47
C ASN A 208 9.66 37.72 4.65
N LEU A 209 10.41 38.78 4.33
CA LEU A 209 9.87 40.15 4.31
C LEU A 209 8.91 40.34 3.14
N CYS A 210 9.25 39.82 1.94
CA CYS A 210 8.41 39.87 0.75
C CYS A 210 7.14 39.01 0.90
N ILE A 211 7.30 37.78 1.40
CA ILE A 211 6.21 36.80 1.60
C ILE A 211 6.25 36.33 3.05
N ARG A 212 5.32 36.85 3.87
CA ARG A 212 5.20 36.47 5.28
C ARG A 212 4.51 35.10 5.43
N PRO A 213 5.21 34.03 5.85
CA PRO A 213 4.63 32.69 5.90
C PRO A 213 3.42 32.58 6.85
N ALA A 214 3.47 33.30 7.97
CA ALA A 214 2.39 33.29 8.97
C ALA A 214 1.04 33.83 8.49
N LYS A 215 0.99 34.52 7.34
CA LYS A 215 -0.28 34.93 6.72
C LYS A 215 -0.99 33.77 6.02
N TYR A 216 -0.27 32.73 5.63
CA TYR A 216 -0.75 31.66 4.77
C TYR A 216 -0.86 30.30 5.47
N ILE A 217 -0.29 30.18 6.67
CA ILE A 217 -0.16 28.92 7.41
C ILE A 217 -0.98 29.03 8.70
N ASP A 218 -1.94 28.12 8.87
CA ASP A 218 -2.63 27.94 10.15
C ASP A 218 -1.78 27.04 11.07
N TYR A 219 -0.97 27.68 11.90
CA TYR A 219 -0.09 26.97 12.85
C TYR A 219 -0.87 26.28 13.96
N THR A 220 -2.07 26.76 14.29
CA THR A 220 -2.96 26.16 15.30
C THR A 220 -3.48 24.82 14.81
N GLU A 221 -4.01 24.77 13.59
CA GLU A 221 -4.48 23.54 12.95
C GLU A 221 -3.32 22.55 12.73
N LEU A 222 -2.17 23.05 12.26
CA LEU A 222 -0.98 22.23 12.08
C LEU A 222 -0.53 21.58 13.39
N ALA A 223 -0.51 22.32 14.50
CA ALA A 223 -0.14 21.79 15.81
C ALA A 223 -1.14 20.72 16.29
N GLN A 224 -2.44 20.95 16.12
CA GLN A 224 -3.48 19.97 16.48
C GLN A 224 -3.35 18.67 15.70
N SER A 225 -3.21 18.75 14.37
CA SER A 225 -3.05 17.57 13.51
C SER A 225 -1.80 16.74 13.84
N ARG A 226 -0.73 17.40 14.34
CA ARG A 226 0.47 16.69 14.80
C ARG A 226 0.24 15.95 16.11
N VAL A 227 -0.42 16.58 17.07
CA VAL A 227 -0.75 15.93 18.35
C VAL A 227 -1.59 14.67 18.09
N GLU A 228 -2.57 14.77 17.18
CA GLU A 228 -3.41 13.64 16.76
C GLU A 228 -2.58 12.52 16.11
N LEU A 229 -1.70 12.86 15.16
CA LEU A 229 -0.82 11.90 14.50
C LEU A 229 0.22 11.29 15.46
N GLU A 230 0.79 12.06 16.37
CA GLU A 230 1.74 11.59 17.38
C GLU A 230 1.07 10.66 18.40
N ALA A 231 -0.14 10.99 18.85
CA ALA A 231 -0.93 10.12 19.71
C ALA A 231 -1.14 8.75 19.05
N LEU A 232 -1.53 8.74 17.77
CA LEU A 232 -1.75 7.50 17.02
C LEU A 232 -0.45 6.70 16.78
N ASN A 233 0.65 7.37 16.44
CA ASN A 233 1.96 6.74 16.32
C ASN A 233 2.45 6.16 17.66
N ALA A 234 2.11 6.77 18.80
CA ALA A 234 2.46 6.25 20.11
C ALA A 234 1.74 4.93 20.43
N PHE A 235 0.51 4.72 19.95
CA PHE A 235 -0.20 3.45 20.07
C PHE A 235 0.42 2.33 19.22
N ALA A 236 0.98 2.67 18.05
CA ALA A 236 1.62 1.73 17.13
C ALA A 236 3.13 1.59 17.33
N ALA A 237 3.71 2.35 18.27
CA ALA A 237 5.13 2.34 18.53
C ALA A 237 5.58 0.92 18.82
N ARG A 238 6.53 0.45 18.00
CA ARG A 238 7.08 -0.89 18.04
C ARG A 238 7.50 -1.20 19.50
N LYS A 239 6.82 -2.15 20.17
CA LYS A 239 7.22 -2.66 21.50
C LYS A 239 8.62 -3.29 21.49
N THR A 240 9.20 -3.52 20.30
CA THR A 240 10.51 -4.12 20.12
C THR A 240 11.54 -3.12 19.57
N PRO A 241 12.69 -2.94 20.26
CA PRO A 241 13.75 -2.04 19.84
C PRO A 241 14.39 -2.39 18.48
N TRP A 242 14.96 -1.36 17.83
CA TRP A 242 15.65 -1.45 16.54
C TRP A 242 16.84 -2.43 16.49
N TYR A 243 17.42 -2.79 17.64
CA TYR A 243 18.53 -3.75 17.75
C TYR A 243 18.07 -5.20 17.91
N ARG A 244 16.78 -5.47 18.11
CA ARG A 244 16.27 -6.83 18.26
C ARG A 244 16.22 -7.48 16.87
N ARG A 245 17.13 -8.44 16.62
CA ARG A 245 17.15 -9.23 15.38
C ARG A 245 15.79 -9.86 15.14
N ASP A 246 15.27 -9.74 13.93
CA ASP A 246 14.05 -10.42 13.51
C ASP A 246 14.23 -11.94 13.73
N PRO A 247 13.43 -12.55 14.62
CA PRO A 247 13.54 -13.98 14.92
C PRO A 247 13.31 -14.86 13.68
N LEU A 248 12.60 -14.34 12.67
CA LEU A 248 12.23 -15.08 11.46
C LEU A 248 13.26 -14.94 10.33
N ALA A 249 14.21 -13.99 10.41
CA ALA A 249 15.19 -13.75 9.35
C ALA A 249 16.04 -14.99 9.01
N LYS A 250 16.36 -15.82 10.01
CA LYS A 250 17.08 -17.08 9.79
C LYS A 250 16.23 -18.11 9.04
N ARG A 251 14.95 -18.22 9.40
CA ARG A 251 13.99 -19.12 8.75
C ARG A 251 13.75 -18.69 7.31
N GLU A 252 13.42 -17.40 7.10
CA GLU A 252 13.21 -16.82 5.77
C GLU A 252 14.43 -17.07 4.86
N LYS A 253 15.65 -16.82 5.35
CA LYS A 253 16.88 -17.08 4.57
C LYS A 253 17.04 -18.55 4.19
N ARG A 254 16.71 -19.47 5.09
CA ARG A 254 16.78 -20.91 4.84
C ARG A 254 15.72 -21.34 3.82
N ASP A 255 14.48 -20.91 4.00
CA ASP A 255 13.36 -21.31 3.16
C ASP A 255 13.49 -20.68 1.76
N TYR A 256 13.92 -19.41 1.66
CA TYR A 256 14.28 -18.77 0.39
C TYR A 256 15.36 -19.55 -0.36
N ARG A 257 16.44 -19.96 0.32
CA ARG A 257 17.50 -20.77 -0.30
C ARG A 257 16.98 -22.13 -0.75
N ARG A 258 16.16 -22.79 0.07
CA ARG A 258 15.56 -24.08 -0.27
C ARG A 258 14.67 -23.95 -1.51
N PHE A 259 13.85 -22.90 -1.59
CA PHE A 259 13.00 -22.61 -2.75
C PHE A 259 13.83 -22.41 -4.03
N MET A 260 14.84 -21.53 -3.97
CA MET A 260 15.66 -21.22 -5.15
C MET A 260 16.54 -22.40 -5.63
N ASN A 261 16.86 -23.36 -4.75
CA ASN A 261 17.70 -24.51 -5.11
C ASN A 261 16.94 -25.65 -5.77
N VAL A 262 15.60 -25.69 -5.69
CA VAL A 262 14.82 -26.70 -6.42
C VAL A 262 14.80 -26.31 -7.90
N VAL A 263 15.22 -27.21 -8.77
CA VAL A 263 15.14 -27.04 -10.23
C VAL A 263 13.83 -27.67 -10.72
N ASP A 264 13.29 -27.21 -11.85
CA ASP A 264 12.08 -27.77 -12.49
C ASP A 264 10.83 -27.79 -11.60
N LYS A 265 10.53 -26.67 -10.94
CA LYS A 265 9.27 -26.57 -10.20
C LYS A 265 8.10 -26.59 -11.17
N HIS A 266 7.20 -27.55 -10.99
CA HIS A 266 6.01 -27.63 -11.84
C HIS A 266 4.95 -26.63 -11.41
N ILE A 267 4.54 -26.69 -10.14
CA ILE A 267 3.47 -25.83 -9.65
C ILE A 267 3.89 -25.10 -8.37
N VAL A 268 3.61 -23.80 -8.33
CA VAL A 268 3.83 -22.94 -7.17
C VAL A 268 2.51 -22.28 -6.79
N PHE A 269 2.05 -22.49 -5.57
CA PHE A 269 0.97 -21.72 -4.97
C PHE A 269 1.54 -20.59 -4.13
N TYR A 270 0.98 -19.39 -4.26
CA TYR A 270 1.30 -18.26 -3.42
C TYR A 270 0.09 -17.85 -2.58
N SER A 271 0.32 -17.75 -1.27
CA SER A 271 -0.65 -17.28 -0.30
C SER A 271 -0.10 -16.10 0.49
N GLU A 272 -0.89 -15.04 0.62
CA GLU A 272 -0.50 -13.87 1.43
C GLU A 272 -0.46 -14.21 2.92
N ARG A 273 -1.40 -15.03 3.41
CA ARG A 273 -1.55 -15.38 4.83
C ARG A 273 -2.17 -16.76 5.05
N SER A 274 -2.02 -17.27 6.27
CA SER A 274 -2.58 -18.57 6.70
C SER A 274 -4.06 -18.78 6.35
N GLY A 275 -4.89 -17.73 6.44
CA GLY A 275 -6.32 -17.81 6.15
C GLY A 275 -6.70 -18.08 4.68
N PHE A 276 -5.76 -18.00 3.74
CA PHE A 276 -6.03 -18.19 2.31
C PHE A 276 -5.82 -19.62 1.80
N TYR A 277 -5.18 -20.50 2.59
CA TYR A 277 -4.98 -21.91 2.20
C TYR A 277 -6.31 -22.59 1.79
N LYS A 278 -7.40 -22.25 2.49
CA LYS A 278 -8.75 -22.78 2.24
C LYS A 278 -9.25 -22.60 0.80
N TYR A 279 -8.78 -21.59 0.07
CA TYR A 279 -9.16 -21.36 -1.33
C TYR A 279 -8.39 -22.26 -2.30
N PHE A 280 -7.20 -22.72 -1.92
CA PHE A 280 -6.38 -23.64 -2.69
C PHE A 280 -6.60 -25.11 -2.32
N GLN A 281 -7.22 -25.36 -1.17
CA GLN A 281 -7.23 -26.65 -0.50
C GLN A 281 -7.74 -27.78 -1.40
N GLY A 282 -8.91 -27.64 -2.03
CA GLY A 282 -9.45 -28.67 -2.93
C GLY A 282 -8.55 -28.97 -4.12
N ALA A 283 -7.99 -27.95 -4.76
CA ALA A 283 -7.08 -28.14 -5.89
C ALA A 283 -5.79 -28.86 -5.46
N ILE A 284 -5.21 -28.47 -4.32
CA ILE A 284 -4.00 -29.09 -3.77
C ILE A 284 -4.26 -30.55 -3.37
N GLU A 285 -5.34 -30.83 -2.64
CA GLU A 285 -5.71 -32.19 -2.23
C GLU A 285 -5.94 -33.08 -3.46
N TRP A 286 -6.69 -32.60 -4.44
CA TRP A 286 -6.93 -33.34 -5.69
C TRP A 286 -5.64 -33.63 -6.46
N LEU A 287 -4.73 -32.65 -6.59
CA LEU A 287 -3.43 -32.83 -7.25
C LEU A 287 -2.57 -33.86 -6.52
N LEU A 288 -2.56 -33.86 -5.19
CA LEU A 288 -1.83 -34.85 -4.40
C LEU A 288 -2.45 -36.25 -4.57
N GLU A 289 -3.76 -36.37 -4.71
CA GLU A 289 -4.41 -37.67 -4.90
C GLU A 289 -4.28 -38.23 -6.32
N ASN A 290 -4.21 -37.36 -7.33
CA ASN A 290 -4.33 -37.74 -8.75
C ASN A 290 -3.04 -37.52 -9.57
N SER A 291 -1.94 -37.09 -8.93
CA SER A 291 -0.65 -36.89 -9.62
C SER A 291 0.55 -37.11 -8.71
N ASP A 292 1.73 -37.14 -9.31
CA ASP A 292 3.03 -37.17 -8.62
C ASP A 292 3.71 -35.79 -8.52
N VAL A 293 2.99 -34.72 -8.84
CA VAL A 293 3.55 -33.36 -8.84
C VAL A 293 3.94 -32.93 -7.43
N ALA A 294 5.17 -32.43 -7.28
CA ALA A 294 5.60 -31.72 -6.09
C ALA A 294 4.98 -30.32 -6.06
N ILE A 295 4.27 -29.99 -4.98
CA ILE A 295 3.57 -28.72 -4.81
C ILE A 295 4.44 -27.79 -3.98
N HIS A 296 4.84 -26.65 -4.55
CA HIS A 296 5.58 -25.63 -3.82
C HIS A 296 4.63 -24.56 -3.30
N TYR A 297 4.54 -24.38 -1.99
CA TYR A 297 3.61 -23.41 -1.39
C TYR A 297 4.38 -22.28 -0.72
N VAL A 298 4.29 -21.06 -1.25
CA VAL A 298 4.94 -19.87 -0.70
C VAL A 298 3.93 -19.09 0.14
N THR A 299 4.30 -18.79 1.39
CA THR A 299 3.46 -18.03 2.32
C THR A 299 4.24 -16.93 3.02
N SER A 300 3.59 -15.78 3.25
CA SER A 300 4.12 -14.69 4.05
C SER A 300 3.72 -14.77 5.53
N ASP A 301 3.04 -15.84 5.95
CA ASP A 301 2.73 -16.12 7.36
C ASP A 301 3.66 -17.22 7.91
N PRO A 302 4.47 -16.95 8.95
CA PRO A 302 5.36 -17.96 9.53
C PRO A 302 4.59 -19.09 10.23
N ASN A 303 3.33 -18.87 10.61
CA ASN A 303 2.51 -19.81 11.36
C ASN A 303 1.42 -20.45 10.49
N ASP A 304 1.57 -20.38 9.17
CA ASP A 304 0.64 -21.00 8.22
C ASP A 304 0.47 -22.51 8.48
N GLN A 305 -0.78 -22.97 8.46
CA GLN A 305 -1.14 -24.38 8.69
C GLN A 305 -0.45 -25.35 7.73
N VAL A 306 -0.06 -24.87 6.55
CA VAL A 306 0.65 -25.67 5.54
C VAL A 306 1.96 -26.28 6.08
N PHE A 307 2.61 -25.66 7.07
CA PHE A 307 3.83 -26.20 7.68
C PHE A 307 3.57 -27.48 8.47
N ALA A 308 2.38 -27.62 9.07
CA ALA A 308 1.95 -28.86 9.72
C ALA A 308 1.56 -29.91 8.67
N LEU A 309 0.80 -29.51 7.64
CA LEU A 309 0.35 -30.39 6.56
C LEU A 309 1.51 -31.03 5.77
N HIS A 310 2.65 -30.35 5.67
CA HIS A 310 3.87 -30.94 5.10
C HIS A 310 4.32 -32.23 5.83
N GLY A 311 4.10 -32.32 7.15
CA GLY A 311 4.42 -33.52 7.92
C GLY A 311 3.54 -34.72 7.55
N GLU A 312 2.33 -34.47 7.06
CA GLU A 312 1.38 -35.48 6.59
C GLU A 312 1.62 -35.84 5.13
N ASN A 313 1.95 -34.84 4.29
CA ASN A 313 2.23 -35.05 2.87
C ASN A 313 3.54 -34.35 2.44
N PRO A 314 4.67 -35.09 2.34
CA PRO A 314 5.96 -34.51 2.00
C PRO A 314 6.05 -33.84 0.62
N ARG A 315 5.11 -34.14 -0.30
CA ARG A 315 5.03 -33.51 -1.63
C ARG A 315 4.48 -32.08 -1.58
N LEU A 316 3.80 -31.69 -0.50
CA LEU A 316 3.42 -30.30 -0.23
C LEU A 316 4.57 -29.61 0.49
N MET A 317 5.34 -28.79 -0.21
CA MET A 317 6.57 -28.15 0.27
C MET A 317 6.34 -26.67 0.61
N PRO A 318 6.19 -26.29 1.89
CA PRO A 318 5.86 -24.92 2.28
C PRO A 318 7.08 -24.05 2.58
N TYR A 319 7.10 -22.80 2.13
CA TYR A 319 8.22 -21.86 2.29
C TYR A 319 7.75 -20.55 2.90
N TYR A 320 8.35 -20.13 4.02
CA TYR A 320 8.08 -18.81 4.60
C TYR A 320 8.94 -17.74 3.94
N ILE A 321 8.30 -16.74 3.32
CA ILE A 321 8.94 -15.62 2.63
C ILE A 321 8.25 -14.33 3.04
N GLY A 322 8.96 -13.42 3.71
CA GLY A 322 8.40 -12.14 4.14
C GLY A 322 8.15 -11.20 2.95
N GLU A 323 7.22 -10.28 3.12
CA GLU A 323 6.71 -9.34 2.09
C GLU A 323 7.85 -8.65 1.30
N ARG A 324 8.93 -8.23 1.98
CA ARG A 324 10.07 -7.56 1.32
C ARG A 324 10.83 -8.48 0.35
N ARG A 325 11.05 -9.74 0.72
CA ARG A 325 11.75 -10.69 -0.15
C ARG A 325 10.83 -11.29 -1.20
N LEU A 326 9.53 -11.32 -0.93
CA LEU A 326 8.53 -11.86 -1.83
C LEU A 326 8.59 -11.18 -3.19
N ILE A 327 8.70 -9.85 -3.24
CA ILE A 327 8.87 -9.08 -4.48
C ILE A 327 10.01 -9.65 -5.32
N THR A 328 11.19 -9.83 -4.71
CA THR A 328 12.36 -10.35 -5.42
C THR A 328 12.23 -11.84 -5.80
N LEU A 329 11.47 -12.61 -5.02
CA LEU A 329 11.17 -14.02 -5.34
C LEU A 329 10.26 -14.11 -6.55
N MET A 330 9.17 -13.34 -6.58
CA MET A 330 8.21 -13.33 -7.70
C MET A 330 8.87 -12.88 -9.02
N MET A 331 9.70 -11.84 -8.98
CA MET A 331 10.49 -11.40 -10.15
C MET A 331 11.48 -12.48 -10.64
N LYS A 332 11.89 -13.42 -9.78
CA LYS A 332 12.82 -14.51 -10.09
C LYS A 332 12.13 -15.87 -10.10
N LEU A 333 10.81 -15.90 -10.16
CA LEU A 333 10.04 -17.13 -10.06
C LEU A 333 10.37 -18.02 -11.25
N ASP A 334 10.74 -19.26 -10.97
CA ASP A 334 11.03 -20.27 -11.98
C ASP A 334 10.17 -21.50 -11.66
N CYS A 335 9.02 -21.55 -12.34
CA CYS A 335 8.08 -22.66 -12.32
C CYS A 335 7.25 -22.72 -13.61
N ASP A 336 6.50 -23.81 -13.82
CA ASP A 336 5.64 -23.93 -15.01
C ASP A 336 4.31 -23.18 -14.81
N VAL A 337 3.68 -23.40 -13.66
CA VAL A 337 2.40 -22.82 -13.28
C VAL A 337 2.52 -22.14 -11.91
N ALA A 338 2.07 -20.89 -11.83
CA ALA A 338 2.00 -20.09 -10.61
C ALA A 338 0.54 -19.77 -10.28
N VAL A 339 0.07 -20.18 -9.11
CA VAL A 339 -1.32 -20.07 -8.69
C VAL A 339 -1.43 -19.09 -7.53
N ALA A 340 -2.35 -18.13 -7.61
CA ALA A 340 -2.56 -17.14 -6.56
C ALA A 340 -4.02 -16.70 -6.46
N THR A 341 -4.39 -16.08 -5.34
CA THR A 341 -5.68 -15.41 -5.12
C THR A 341 -5.53 -13.88 -5.08
N LEU A 342 -4.35 -13.39 -5.43
CA LEU A 342 -3.94 -12.00 -5.27
C LEU A 342 -4.33 -11.17 -6.50
N ASP A 343 -4.97 -10.04 -6.28
CA ASP A 343 -5.27 -9.07 -7.35
C ASP A 343 -4.01 -8.28 -7.75
N ASP A 344 -4.07 -7.59 -8.90
CA ASP A 344 -3.08 -6.59 -9.30
C ASP A 344 -1.65 -7.11 -9.56
N LEU A 345 -1.54 -8.35 -10.06
CA LEU A 345 -0.31 -8.87 -10.64
C LEU A 345 0.17 -7.92 -11.75
N GLU A 346 1.44 -7.52 -11.75
CA GLU A 346 2.06 -6.54 -12.67
C GLU A 346 1.58 -5.08 -12.55
N ASN A 347 0.47 -4.77 -11.88
CA ASN A 347 0.02 -3.38 -11.70
C ASN A 347 0.88 -2.64 -10.66
N PHE A 348 1.17 -3.29 -9.53
CA PHE A 348 1.91 -2.68 -8.42
C PHE A 348 3.29 -3.33 -8.21
N TYR A 349 3.57 -3.82 -6.99
CA TYR A 349 4.90 -4.25 -6.57
C TYR A 349 5.19 -5.73 -6.88
N LEU A 350 4.17 -6.58 -6.99
CA LEU A 350 4.35 -7.98 -7.41
C LEU A 350 4.32 -8.08 -8.93
N LYS A 351 5.42 -8.59 -9.48
CA LYS A 351 5.66 -8.71 -10.91
C LYS A 351 5.71 -10.17 -11.32
N ARG A 352 5.34 -10.45 -12.57
CA ARG A 352 5.61 -11.73 -13.20
C ARG A 352 7.11 -11.95 -13.29
N SER A 353 7.50 -13.19 -13.54
CA SER A 353 8.91 -13.56 -13.61
C SER A 353 9.65 -12.81 -14.72
N TYR A 354 10.82 -12.29 -14.36
CA TYR A 354 11.76 -11.67 -15.29
C TYR A 354 12.75 -12.69 -15.86
N VAL A 355 12.94 -13.81 -15.16
CA VAL A 355 13.88 -14.86 -15.55
C VAL A 355 13.24 -15.91 -16.45
N ARG A 356 11.94 -16.16 -16.27
CA ARG A 356 11.18 -17.15 -17.03
C ARG A 356 9.90 -16.51 -17.57
N LYS A 357 9.82 -16.33 -18.90
CA LYS A 357 8.73 -15.58 -19.55
C LYS A 357 7.51 -16.43 -19.89
N ASP A 358 7.68 -17.75 -19.91
CA ASP A 358 6.64 -18.74 -20.22
C ASP A 358 5.88 -19.26 -19.00
N VAL A 359 6.15 -18.74 -17.79
CA VAL A 359 5.38 -19.07 -16.57
C VAL A 359 3.91 -18.74 -16.80
N GLU A 360 3.03 -19.70 -16.55
CA GLU A 360 1.58 -19.48 -16.61
C GLU A 360 1.05 -19.08 -15.24
N TYR A 361 0.38 -17.93 -15.16
CA TYR A 361 -0.21 -17.42 -13.93
C TYR A 361 -1.71 -17.67 -13.92
N VAL A 362 -2.17 -18.36 -12.88
CA VAL A 362 -3.55 -18.79 -12.72
C VAL A 362 -4.14 -18.14 -11.47
N TYR A 363 -5.27 -17.44 -11.65
CA TYR A 363 -6.00 -16.82 -10.56
C TYR A 363 -7.13 -17.73 -10.06
N LEU A 364 -7.19 -17.93 -8.74
CA LEU A 364 -8.33 -18.54 -8.04
C LEU A 364 -9.02 -17.47 -7.22
N PHE A 365 -10.34 -17.38 -7.33
CA PHE A 365 -11.11 -16.44 -6.54
C PHE A 365 -11.07 -16.78 -5.04
N HIS A 366 -11.14 -15.73 -4.23
CA HIS A 366 -11.35 -15.79 -2.78
C HIS A 366 -12.71 -15.19 -2.37
N HIS A 367 -13.59 -14.95 -3.35
CA HIS A 367 -14.96 -14.49 -3.20
C HIS A 367 -15.83 -15.01 -4.36
N MET A 368 -17.14 -14.99 -4.18
CA MET A 368 -18.08 -15.48 -5.20
C MET A 368 -18.79 -14.35 -5.95
N THR A 369 -18.57 -13.08 -5.58
CA THR A 369 -19.30 -11.92 -6.13
C THR A 369 -18.60 -11.27 -7.33
N SER A 370 -19.10 -10.10 -7.78
CA SER A 370 -18.70 -9.45 -9.02
C SER A 370 -17.29 -8.90 -8.99
N VAL A 371 -16.49 -9.29 -9.98
CA VAL A 371 -15.10 -8.87 -10.16
C VAL A 371 -15.02 -7.37 -10.40
N HIS A 372 -15.87 -6.84 -11.28
CA HIS A 372 -15.79 -5.46 -11.73
C HIS A 372 -16.19 -4.41 -10.69
N LEU A 373 -16.76 -4.82 -9.56
CA LEU A 373 -17.10 -3.94 -8.44
C LEU A 373 -16.08 -4.06 -7.30
N VAL A 374 -15.71 -5.29 -6.94
CA VAL A 374 -14.94 -5.60 -5.72
C VAL A 374 -13.44 -5.65 -5.92
N SER A 375 -12.96 -5.78 -7.16
CA SER A 375 -11.54 -5.68 -7.52
C SER A 375 -11.23 -4.32 -8.15
N SER A 376 -9.94 -3.96 -8.20
CA SER A 376 -9.50 -2.82 -9.00
C SER A 376 -9.80 -3.07 -10.49
N ARG A 377 -9.88 -1.99 -11.28
CA ARG A 377 -10.24 -2.07 -12.70
C ARG A 377 -9.34 -3.06 -13.46
N GLU A 378 -8.02 -2.99 -13.30
CA GLU A 378 -7.02 -3.81 -13.99
C GLU A 378 -6.58 -5.07 -13.20
N ALA A 379 -7.22 -5.40 -12.09
CA ALA A 379 -6.76 -6.41 -11.13
C ALA A 379 -6.32 -7.75 -11.75
N LEU A 380 -7.08 -8.26 -12.72
CA LEU A 380 -6.89 -9.59 -13.29
C LEU A 380 -6.32 -9.58 -14.72
N ASP A 381 -5.91 -8.41 -15.23
CA ASP A 381 -5.51 -8.25 -16.65
C ASP A 381 -4.20 -8.98 -17.01
N HIS A 382 -3.39 -9.31 -16.00
CA HIS A 382 -2.08 -9.92 -16.17
C HIS A 382 -2.02 -11.42 -15.81
N TYR A 383 -3.17 -12.05 -15.59
CA TYR A 383 -3.28 -13.51 -15.43
C TYR A 383 -3.49 -14.19 -16.78
N ASP A 384 -2.88 -15.37 -16.97
CA ASP A 384 -3.05 -16.18 -18.18
C ASP A 384 -4.32 -17.04 -18.10
N ALA A 385 -4.76 -17.38 -16.89
CA ALA A 385 -6.01 -18.08 -16.65
C ALA A 385 -6.72 -17.61 -15.38
N VAL A 386 -8.05 -17.64 -15.38
CA VAL A 386 -8.90 -17.31 -14.24
C VAL A 386 -9.92 -18.43 -14.05
N LEU A 387 -9.91 -19.05 -12.87
CA LEU A 387 -10.86 -20.10 -12.50
C LEU A 387 -12.12 -19.46 -11.95
N CYS A 388 -13.07 -19.19 -12.84
CA CYS A 388 -14.31 -18.50 -12.52
C CYS A 388 -15.21 -19.36 -11.64
N VAL A 389 -15.72 -18.77 -10.56
CA VAL A 389 -16.71 -19.41 -9.68
C VAL A 389 -18.02 -19.65 -10.41
N GLY A 390 -18.42 -18.67 -11.23
CA GLY A 390 -19.77 -18.60 -11.77
C GLY A 390 -19.89 -17.93 -13.13
N PRO A 391 -21.06 -18.02 -13.79
CA PRO A 391 -21.30 -17.39 -15.09
C PRO A 391 -21.08 -15.88 -15.09
N HIS A 392 -21.47 -15.20 -14.01
CA HIS A 392 -21.35 -13.76 -13.88
C HIS A 392 -19.88 -13.28 -13.95
N GLN A 393 -18.95 -13.92 -13.22
CA GLN A 393 -17.52 -13.55 -13.28
C GLN A 393 -16.93 -13.77 -14.67
N LYS A 394 -17.29 -14.89 -15.31
CA LYS A 394 -16.86 -15.18 -16.68
C LYS A 394 -17.37 -14.11 -17.65
N HIS A 395 -18.67 -13.80 -17.59
CA HIS A 395 -19.29 -12.79 -18.45
C HIS A 395 -18.68 -11.39 -18.25
N GLU A 396 -18.44 -11.00 -16.99
CA GLU A 396 -17.77 -9.73 -16.67
C GLU A 396 -16.37 -9.67 -17.26
N LEU A 397 -15.57 -10.74 -17.10
CA LEU A 397 -14.20 -10.80 -17.60
C LEU A 397 -14.11 -10.84 -19.12
N GLU A 398 -15.07 -11.48 -19.80
CA GLU A 398 -15.21 -11.44 -21.26
C GLU A 398 -15.53 -10.00 -21.71
N ARG A 399 -16.52 -9.37 -21.08
CA ARG A 399 -16.93 -8.00 -21.40
C ARG A 399 -15.81 -6.99 -21.17
N MET A 400 -15.01 -7.17 -20.11
CA MET A 400 -13.83 -6.34 -19.86
C MET A 400 -12.81 -6.45 -20.99
N ALA A 401 -12.59 -7.65 -21.53
CA ALA A 401 -11.66 -7.90 -22.64
C ALA A 401 -12.18 -7.39 -23.99
N GLU A 402 -13.49 -7.25 -24.15
CA GLU A 402 -14.06 -6.58 -25.33
C GLU A 402 -13.88 -5.06 -25.27
N LEU A 403 -14.06 -4.46 -24.09
CA LEU A 403 -13.97 -3.01 -23.90
C LEU A 403 -12.53 -2.50 -23.82
N ARG A 404 -11.62 -3.36 -23.36
CA ARG A 404 -10.21 -3.05 -23.16
C ARG A 404 -9.41 -4.06 -23.96
N ASP A 405 -8.45 -3.60 -24.75
CA ASP A 405 -7.56 -4.44 -25.56
C ASP A 405 -6.59 -5.24 -24.66
N ILE A 406 -7.13 -6.21 -23.92
CA ILE A 406 -6.41 -7.04 -22.95
C ILE A 406 -5.95 -8.32 -23.64
N ARG A 407 -4.80 -8.83 -23.21
CA ARG A 407 -4.28 -10.12 -23.66
C ARG A 407 -5.32 -11.24 -23.44
N PRO A 408 -5.50 -12.16 -24.40
CA PRO A 408 -6.34 -13.33 -24.21
C PRO A 408 -5.92 -14.15 -22.98
N ARG A 409 -6.92 -14.59 -22.21
CA ARG A 409 -6.76 -15.43 -21.00
C ARG A 409 -7.78 -16.55 -21.02
N ALA A 410 -7.44 -17.69 -20.43
CA ALA A 410 -8.38 -18.79 -20.25
C ALA A 410 -9.37 -18.46 -19.12
N LEU A 411 -10.67 -18.56 -19.40
CA LEU A 411 -11.72 -18.40 -18.39
C LEU A 411 -12.36 -19.76 -18.13
N VAL A 412 -12.00 -20.37 -17.01
CA VAL A 412 -12.37 -21.75 -16.67
C VAL A 412 -13.65 -21.73 -15.84
N GLU A 413 -14.64 -22.52 -16.25
CA GLU A 413 -15.87 -22.72 -15.48
C GLU A 413 -15.58 -23.67 -14.31
N CYS A 414 -15.11 -23.12 -13.20
CA CYS A 414 -14.51 -23.89 -12.12
C CYS A 414 -15.53 -24.28 -11.04
N GLY A 415 -16.19 -23.30 -10.44
CA GLY A 415 -16.91 -23.48 -9.17
C GLY A 415 -16.08 -23.01 -7.98
N TYR A 416 -16.48 -23.38 -6.76
CA TYR A 416 -15.86 -22.85 -5.54
C TYR A 416 -15.76 -23.90 -4.43
N ASP A 417 -14.59 -24.52 -4.28
CA ASP A 417 -14.33 -25.62 -3.33
C ASP A 417 -14.65 -25.23 -1.87
N LEU A 418 -14.39 -23.97 -1.48
CA LEU A 418 -14.71 -23.53 -0.13
C LEU A 418 -16.22 -23.64 0.13
N LEU A 419 -17.07 -23.23 -0.82
CA LEU A 419 -18.52 -23.38 -0.68
C LEU A 419 -18.91 -24.87 -0.64
N ASP A 420 -18.30 -25.72 -1.47
CA ASP A 420 -18.58 -27.16 -1.48
C ASP A 420 -18.31 -27.79 -0.10
N ARG A 421 -17.18 -27.42 0.53
CA ARG A 421 -16.85 -27.85 1.89
C ARG A 421 -17.81 -27.28 2.92
N GLN A 422 -18.24 -26.03 2.78
CA GLN A 422 -19.21 -25.42 3.67
C GLN A 422 -20.58 -26.10 3.59
N ILE A 423 -21.07 -26.41 2.38
CA ILE A 423 -22.30 -27.19 2.16
C ILE A 423 -22.18 -28.56 2.82
N ALA A 424 -21.09 -29.29 2.55
CA ALA A 424 -20.89 -30.62 3.10
C ALA A 424 -20.71 -30.60 4.64
N GLY A 425 -20.03 -29.58 5.17
CA GLY A 425 -19.85 -29.36 6.60
C GLY A 425 -21.17 -29.06 7.31
N TYR A 426 -21.98 -28.17 6.72
CA TYR A 426 -23.31 -27.85 7.22
C TYR A 426 -24.24 -29.07 7.21
N ALA A 427 -24.23 -29.86 6.14
CA ALA A 427 -25.05 -31.06 6.01
C ALA A 427 -24.73 -32.14 7.06
N ARG A 428 -23.48 -32.20 7.54
CA ARG A 428 -23.05 -33.16 8.58
C ARG A 428 -23.28 -32.67 10.02
N ARG A 429 -23.57 -31.39 10.21
CA ARG A 429 -23.71 -30.79 11.54
C ARG A 429 -24.99 -31.29 12.21
N GLU A 430 -24.91 -31.67 13.48
CA GLU A 430 -26.10 -31.90 14.29
C GLU A 430 -26.81 -30.57 14.48
N LYS A 431 -28.08 -30.50 14.07
CA LYS A 431 -28.89 -29.30 14.29
C LYS A 431 -29.17 -29.17 15.79
N PRO A 432 -28.87 -28.02 16.41
CA PRO A 432 -29.15 -27.83 17.83
C PRO A 432 -30.63 -28.10 18.12
N ALA A 433 -30.92 -28.73 19.26
CA ALA A 433 -32.29 -28.90 19.73
C ALA A 433 -32.95 -27.52 19.83
N HIS A 434 -34.16 -27.36 19.27
CA HIS A 434 -34.87 -26.08 19.10
C HIS A 434 -34.64 -25.10 20.26
N GLY A 435 -33.77 -24.11 20.01
CA GLY A 435 -33.51 -22.97 20.88
C GLY A 435 -34.16 -21.69 20.32
N ARG A 436 -33.83 -20.55 20.93
CA ARG A 436 -34.18 -19.23 20.39
C ARG A 436 -33.58 -19.05 18.99
N PRO A 437 -34.29 -18.46 18.01
CA PRO A 437 -33.71 -18.20 16.70
C PRO A 437 -32.47 -17.30 16.82
N VAL A 438 -31.45 -17.61 16.03
CA VAL A 438 -30.16 -16.91 16.09
C VAL A 438 -30.07 -15.90 14.95
N VAL A 439 -29.81 -14.65 15.27
CA VAL A 439 -29.59 -13.58 14.30
C VAL A 439 -28.11 -13.20 14.31
N LEU A 440 -27.43 -13.39 13.20
CA LEU A 440 -26.01 -13.04 13.05
C LEU A 440 -25.89 -11.70 12.36
N LEU A 441 -25.30 -10.70 13.02
CA LEU A 441 -24.89 -9.44 12.40
C LEU A 441 -23.41 -9.55 11.98
N ALA A 442 -23.16 -9.73 10.68
CA ALA A 442 -21.80 -9.83 10.12
C ALA A 442 -21.51 -8.73 9.08
N PRO A 443 -21.23 -7.50 9.52
CA PRO A 443 -20.96 -6.37 8.66
C PRO A 443 -19.56 -6.44 8.03
N SER A 444 -19.43 -5.76 6.89
CA SER A 444 -18.17 -5.50 6.20
C SER A 444 -17.31 -4.47 6.97
N TRP A 445 -16.13 -4.12 6.43
CA TRP A 445 -15.12 -3.32 7.15
C TRP A 445 -14.80 -1.96 6.51
N GLN A 446 -15.38 -1.64 5.35
CA GLN A 446 -15.11 -0.34 4.71
C GLN A 446 -15.65 0.84 5.53
N GLU A 447 -15.22 2.04 5.16
CA GLU A 447 -15.81 3.28 5.68
C GLU A 447 -17.32 3.29 5.46
N ASP A 448 -18.05 3.81 6.45
CA ASP A 448 -19.51 3.90 6.45
C ASP A 448 -20.24 2.54 6.42
N CYS A 449 -19.59 1.46 6.89
CA CYS A 449 -20.28 0.19 7.13
C CYS A 449 -21.29 0.28 8.28
N ILE A 450 -22.09 -0.78 8.49
CA ILE A 450 -23.14 -0.78 9.55
C ILE A 450 -22.58 -0.35 10.91
N LEU A 451 -21.39 -0.82 11.28
CA LEU A 451 -20.82 -0.51 12.60
C LEU A 451 -20.37 0.94 12.76
N ASP A 452 -20.14 1.64 11.66
CA ASP A 452 -19.73 3.04 11.66
C ASP A 452 -20.93 3.99 11.76
N ILE A 453 -22.02 3.69 11.04
CA ILE A 453 -23.11 4.67 10.84
C ILE A 453 -24.45 4.32 11.47
N CYS A 454 -24.72 3.05 11.75
CA CYS A 454 -26.05 2.62 12.19
C CYS A 454 -26.08 1.36 13.09
N ALA A 455 -25.02 1.12 13.87
CA ALA A 455 -24.91 -0.09 14.71
C ALA A 455 -26.08 -0.22 15.71
N ASP A 456 -26.47 0.86 16.38
CA ASP A 456 -27.52 0.82 17.38
C ASP A 456 -28.91 0.64 16.77
N GLU A 457 -29.12 1.31 15.65
CA GLU A 457 -30.33 1.25 14.85
C GLU A 457 -30.56 -0.15 14.28
N VAL A 458 -29.48 -0.93 14.08
CA VAL A 458 -29.55 -2.34 13.67
C VAL A 458 -29.72 -3.27 14.88
N ILE A 459 -28.96 -3.06 15.97
CA ILE A 459 -28.97 -3.99 17.11
C ILE A 459 -30.25 -3.85 17.95
N ARG A 460 -30.66 -2.64 18.31
CA ARG A 460 -31.75 -2.40 19.27
C ARG A 460 -33.10 -3.00 18.85
N PRO A 461 -33.54 -2.92 17.58
CA PRO A 461 -34.81 -3.50 17.17
C PRO A 461 -34.88 -5.03 17.31
N LEU A 462 -33.73 -5.71 17.42
CA LEU A 462 -33.64 -7.17 17.55
C LEU A 462 -33.73 -7.64 19.01
N LEU A 463 -33.35 -6.79 19.97
CA LEU A 463 -33.31 -7.12 21.39
C LEU A 463 -34.74 -7.21 21.97
N GLY A 464 -34.94 -8.10 22.95
CA GLY A 464 -36.26 -8.33 23.54
C GLY A 464 -37.28 -9.08 22.67
N ARG A 465 -36.94 -9.45 21.43
CA ARG A 465 -37.82 -10.23 20.51
C ARG A 465 -37.70 -11.75 20.67
N GLY A 466 -36.93 -12.22 21.64
CA GLY A 466 -36.69 -13.64 21.87
C GLY A 466 -35.61 -14.25 20.98
N TYR A 467 -34.83 -13.43 20.28
CA TYR A 467 -33.64 -13.84 19.54
C TYR A 467 -32.41 -14.00 20.42
N ARG A 468 -31.44 -14.77 19.92
CA ARG A 468 -30.04 -14.63 20.30
C ARG A 468 -29.31 -13.87 19.19
N VAL A 469 -28.83 -12.67 19.48
CA VAL A 469 -28.14 -11.81 18.52
C VAL A 469 -26.63 -12.01 18.68
N ILE A 470 -25.94 -12.31 17.59
CA ILE A 470 -24.48 -12.44 17.56
C ILE A 470 -23.92 -11.36 16.65
N VAL A 471 -23.03 -10.51 17.17
CA VAL A 471 -22.32 -9.49 16.40
C VAL A 471 -20.92 -10.00 16.06
N ARG A 472 -20.71 -10.32 14.78
CA ARG A 472 -19.48 -10.90 14.23
C ARG A 472 -18.96 -10.02 13.07
N PRO A 473 -18.30 -8.89 13.35
CA PRO A 473 -17.73 -8.07 12.28
C PRO A 473 -16.64 -8.79 11.51
N HIS A 474 -16.33 -8.30 10.31
CA HIS A 474 -15.15 -8.75 9.60
C HIS A 474 -13.87 -8.54 10.45
N PRO A 475 -12.91 -9.51 10.49
CA PRO A 475 -11.72 -9.42 11.34
C PRO A 475 -10.86 -8.17 11.11
N GLU A 476 -10.83 -7.67 9.88
CA GLU A 476 -10.11 -6.44 9.56
C GLU A 476 -10.74 -5.19 10.22
N TYR A 477 -12.05 -5.19 10.49
CA TYR A 477 -12.71 -4.10 11.23
C TYR A 477 -12.24 -4.06 12.69
N THR A 478 -12.21 -5.20 13.38
CA THR A 478 -11.78 -5.25 14.80
C THR A 478 -10.31 -4.87 14.96
N LYS A 479 -9.50 -5.13 13.92
CA LYS A 479 -8.09 -4.73 13.86
C LYS A 479 -7.92 -3.24 13.57
N ARG A 480 -8.59 -2.69 12.55
CA ARG A 480 -8.44 -1.28 12.12
C ARG A 480 -9.16 -0.31 13.04
N TYR A 481 -10.32 -0.69 13.55
CA TYR A 481 -11.24 0.17 14.30
C TYR A 481 -11.48 -0.35 15.72
N ARG A 482 -10.45 -0.93 16.35
CA ARG A 482 -10.51 -1.55 17.69
C ARG A 482 -11.18 -0.67 18.74
N ALA A 483 -10.86 0.62 18.79
CA ALA A 483 -11.45 1.54 19.77
C ALA A 483 -12.96 1.74 19.55
N ARG A 484 -13.42 1.80 18.29
CA ARG A 484 -14.85 1.87 17.96
C ARG A 484 -15.56 0.58 18.36
N TRP A 485 -14.92 -0.56 18.08
CA TRP A 485 -15.41 -1.87 18.46
C TRP A 485 -15.57 -2.03 19.98
N GLU A 486 -14.54 -1.70 20.77
CA GLU A 486 -14.58 -1.76 22.24
C GLU A 486 -15.62 -0.79 22.82
N SER A 487 -15.78 0.40 22.21
CA SER A 487 -16.82 1.37 22.60
C SER A 487 -18.23 0.84 22.33
N LEU A 488 -18.45 0.15 21.20
CA LEU A 488 -19.74 -0.47 20.89
C LEU A 488 -20.09 -1.54 21.94
N GLN A 489 -19.14 -2.43 22.25
CA GLN A 489 -19.32 -3.47 23.28
C GLN A 489 -19.68 -2.87 24.64
N GLY A 490 -19.01 -1.78 25.04
CA GLY A 490 -19.27 -1.10 26.31
C GLY A 490 -20.71 -0.56 26.44
N ARG A 491 -21.36 -0.18 25.34
CA ARG A 491 -22.75 0.32 25.35
C ARG A 491 -23.79 -0.76 25.61
N TYR A 492 -23.44 -2.02 25.35
CA TYR A 492 -24.31 -3.18 25.49
C TYR A 492 -23.86 -4.13 26.61
N ALA A 493 -22.98 -3.67 27.51
CA ALA A 493 -22.38 -4.49 28.57
C ALA A 493 -23.40 -5.06 29.59
N ASP A 494 -24.58 -4.45 29.70
CA ASP A 494 -25.64 -4.90 30.62
C ASP A 494 -26.48 -6.07 30.06
N TYR A 495 -26.34 -6.41 28.77
CA TYR A 495 -27.05 -7.53 28.16
C TYR A 495 -26.36 -8.86 28.44
N SER A 496 -27.15 -9.91 28.70
CA SER A 496 -26.61 -11.26 28.88
C SER A 496 -26.08 -11.83 27.57
N ASP A 497 -25.03 -12.65 27.64
CA ASP A 497 -24.43 -13.34 26.49
C ASP A 497 -25.41 -14.27 25.74
N ASP A 498 -26.46 -14.71 26.43
CA ASP A 498 -27.55 -15.51 25.86
C ASP A 498 -28.52 -14.69 24.97
N GLU A 499 -28.53 -13.37 25.11
CA GLU A 499 -29.36 -12.45 24.31
C GLU A 499 -28.52 -11.70 23.26
N LEU A 500 -27.36 -11.18 23.64
CA LEU A 500 -26.46 -10.44 22.75
C LEU A 500 -25.00 -10.83 23.00
N HIS A 501 -24.38 -11.44 22.02
CA HIS A 501 -22.99 -11.89 22.06
C HIS A 501 -22.14 -11.11 21.05
N PHE A 502 -21.01 -10.56 21.49
CA PHE A 502 -20.01 -9.95 20.60
C PHE A 502 -18.86 -10.94 20.38
N GLU A 503 -18.80 -11.53 19.18
CA GLU A 503 -17.84 -12.58 18.86
C GLU A 503 -16.41 -12.01 18.77
N GLN A 504 -15.48 -12.66 19.45
CA GLN A 504 -14.07 -12.25 19.50
C GLN A 504 -13.13 -13.18 18.73
N ASP A 505 -13.54 -14.43 18.53
CA ASP A 505 -12.79 -15.43 17.78
C ASP A 505 -13.50 -15.71 16.46
N PHE A 506 -12.79 -15.49 15.35
CA PHE A 506 -13.31 -15.65 13.99
C PHE A 506 -12.78 -16.93 13.31
N SER A 507 -12.10 -17.80 14.07
CA SER A 507 -11.49 -19.02 13.55
C SER A 507 -12.51 -20.13 13.25
N SER A 508 -13.62 -20.21 13.99
CA SER A 508 -14.70 -21.16 13.72
C SER A 508 -15.81 -20.55 12.88
N SER A 509 -16.58 -21.39 12.17
CA SER A 509 -17.77 -20.99 11.41
C SER A 509 -19.07 -21.33 12.15
N ASP A 510 -19.00 -21.61 13.45
CA ASP A 510 -20.15 -22.11 14.22
C ASP A 510 -21.29 -21.11 14.26
N SER A 511 -21.00 -19.84 14.61
CA SER A 511 -22.01 -18.79 14.65
C SER A 511 -22.64 -18.52 13.27
N ILE A 512 -21.90 -18.76 12.19
CA ILE A 512 -22.41 -18.67 10.81
C ILE A 512 -23.42 -19.78 10.55
N TYR A 513 -23.09 -21.04 10.89
CA TYR A 513 -23.98 -22.17 10.63
C TYR A 513 -25.18 -22.26 11.57
N ASP A 514 -25.02 -21.77 12.80
CA ASP A 514 -26.07 -21.81 13.82
C ASP A 514 -27.08 -20.67 13.62
N ALA A 515 -26.74 -19.61 12.87
CA ALA A 515 -27.62 -18.50 12.56
C ALA A 515 -28.81 -18.91 11.68
N ASP A 516 -29.99 -18.35 11.96
CA ASP A 516 -31.22 -18.50 11.19
C ASP A 516 -31.40 -17.40 10.15
N VAL A 517 -30.91 -16.20 10.46
CA VAL A 517 -30.87 -15.05 9.54
C VAL A 517 -29.53 -14.34 9.70
N LEU A 518 -28.93 -13.96 8.58
CA LEU A 518 -27.74 -13.12 8.55
C LEU A 518 -28.14 -11.67 8.24
N ILE A 519 -27.71 -10.71 9.05
CA ILE A 519 -27.78 -9.28 8.76
C ILE A 519 -26.37 -8.83 8.33
N THR A 520 -26.28 -8.20 7.17
CA THR A 520 -25.02 -7.67 6.64
C THR A 520 -25.27 -6.42 5.79
N ASP A 521 -24.22 -5.86 5.20
CA ASP A 521 -24.26 -4.75 4.26
C ASP A 521 -23.70 -5.14 2.88
N TRP A 522 -22.40 -4.97 2.66
CA TRP A 522 -21.70 -5.24 1.40
C TRP A 522 -20.63 -6.33 1.58
N SER A 523 -20.86 -7.24 2.51
CA SER A 523 -19.97 -8.35 2.79
C SER A 523 -20.29 -9.56 1.92
N SER A 524 -19.25 -10.16 1.34
CA SER A 524 -19.34 -11.41 0.58
C SER A 524 -19.72 -12.61 1.45
N ILE A 525 -19.69 -12.47 2.79
CA ILE A 525 -20.15 -13.51 3.74
C ILE A 525 -21.61 -13.91 3.50
N SER A 526 -22.41 -13.01 2.91
CA SER A 526 -23.79 -13.29 2.51
C SER A 526 -23.88 -14.48 1.55
N CYS A 527 -22.96 -14.57 0.58
CA CYS A 527 -22.91 -15.70 -0.35
C CYS A 527 -22.50 -16.99 0.36
N GLU A 528 -21.47 -16.95 1.21
CA GLU A 528 -21.02 -18.12 1.99
C GLU A 528 -22.15 -18.64 2.90
N PHE A 529 -22.80 -17.75 3.65
CA PHE A 529 -23.91 -18.10 4.53
C PHE A 529 -25.11 -18.65 3.75
N ALA A 530 -25.65 -17.86 2.81
CA ALA A 530 -26.88 -18.22 2.12
C ALA A 530 -26.69 -19.48 1.27
N PHE A 531 -25.60 -19.60 0.52
CA PHE A 531 -25.40 -20.75 -0.36
C PHE A 531 -25.02 -22.02 0.38
N ALA A 532 -24.36 -21.94 1.54
CA ALA A 532 -24.06 -23.12 2.36
C ALA A 532 -25.29 -23.61 3.13
N THR A 533 -26.04 -22.68 3.73
CA THR A 533 -27.12 -23.02 4.69
C THR A 533 -28.52 -23.01 4.08
N LEU A 534 -28.70 -22.34 2.93
CA LEU A 534 -29.99 -22.03 2.32
C LEU A 534 -30.90 -21.21 3.25
N LYS A 535 -30.29 -20.35 4.09
CA LYS A 535 -30.98 -19.42 4.98
C LYS A 535 -30.81 -17.98 4.50
N PRO A 536 -31.77 -17.09 4.79
CA PRO A 536 -31.83 -15.80 4.12
C PRO A 536 -31.01 -14.70 4.80
N CYS A 537 -30.73 -13.66 4.02
CA CYS A 537 -29.95 -12.50 4.45
C CYS A 537 -30.81 -11.23 4.51
N VAL A 538 -30.59 -10.36 5.49
CA VAL A 538 -31.05 -8.97 5.48
C VAL A 538 -29.86 -8.09 5.14
N PHE A 539 -30.04 -7.22 4.16
CA PHE A 539 -29.01 -6.31 3.68
C PHE A 539 -29.34 -4.87 4.07
N VAL A 540 -28.50 -4.24 4.88
CA VAL A 540 -28.65 -2.81 5.19
C VAL A 540 -28.01 -2.00 4.08
N ASP A 541 -28.75 -1.05 3.51
CA ASP A 541 -28.29 -0.23 2.37
C ASP A 541 -27.40 0.94 2.85
N THR A 542 -26.25 0.58 3.44
CA THR A 542 -25.16 1.52 3.71
C THR A 542 -24.49 1.98 2.41
N PRO A 543 -23.65 3.04 2.41
CA PRO A 543 -22.86 3.42 1.25
C PRO A 543 -22.11 2.23 0.63
N MET A 544 -22.20 2.10 -0.69
CA MET A 544 -21.74 0.92 -1.40
C MET A 544 -20.22 0.75 -1.32
N LYS A 545 -19.79 -0.44 -0.90
CA LYS A 545 -18.39 -0.85 -0.97
C LYS A 545 -17.96 -0.93 -2.44
N THR A 546 -17.16 0.03 -2.88
CA THR A 546 -16.75 0.16 -4.28
C THR A 546 -15.23 0.19 -4.36
N CYS A 547 -14.62 -0.86 -4.88
CA CYS A 547 -13.17 -0.91 -5.12
C CYS A 547 -12.82 -0.34 -6.51
N ASN A 548 -13.71 -0.52 -7.49
CA ASN A 548 -13.59 0.09 -8.83
C ASN A 548 -14.64 1.20 -9.01
N PRO A 549 -14.28 2.49 -8.90
CA PRO A 549 -15.20 3.61 -9.13
C PRO A 549 -15.80 3.67 -10.54
N GLN A 550 -15.21 2.96 -11.51
CA GLN A 550 -15.64 2.91 -12.91
C GLN A 550 -16.43 1.65 -13.25
N TRP A 551 -16.96 0.93 -12.26
CA TRP A 551 -17.69 -0.33 -12.51
C TRP A 551 -18.85 -0.17 -13.51
N GLN A 552 -19.52 0.99 -13.56
CA GLN A 552 -20.62 1.22 -14.51
C GLN A 552 -20.20 1.17 -15.99
N GLU A 553 -18.91 1.37 -16.30
CA GLU A 553 -18.41 1.33 -17.70
C GLU A 553 -18.68 -0.02 -18.36
N LEU A 554 -18.77 -1.09 -17.58
CA LEU A 554 -18.98 -2.45 -18.09
C LEU A 554 -20.39 -2.66 -18.67
N GLY A 555 -21.37 -1.87 -18.20
CA GLY A 555 -22.78 -2.00 -18.57
C GLY A 555 -23.46 -3.27 -18.03
N ILE A 556 -22.83 -3.94 -17.07
CA ILE A 556 -23.34 -5.11 -16.35
C ILE A 556 -23.65 -4.65 -14.92
N GLU A 557 -24.79 -5.05 -14.38
CA GLU A 557 -25.12 -4.76 -12.98
C GLU A 557 -24.40 -5.78 -12.06
N PRO A 558 -23.59 -5.33 -11.08
CA PRO A 558 -22.89 -6.23 -10.18
C PRO A 558 -23.83 -7.15 -9.39
N THR A 559 -23.41 -8.40 -9.23
CA THR A 559 -24.07 -9.39 -8.38
C THR A 559 -24.18 -8.97 -6.93
N ASP A 560 -23.22 -8.18 -6.41
CA ASP A 560 -23.30 -7.57 -5.08
C ASP A 560 -24.56 -6.69 -4.89
N ILE A 561 -25.12 -6.17 -6.00
CA ILE A 561 -26.39 -5.44 -6.03
C ILE A 561 -27.55 -6.41 -6.31
N THR A 562 -27.49 -7.17 -7.41
CA THR A 562 -28.63 -7.98 -7.88
C THR A 562 -29.00 -9.12 -6.95
N LEU A 563 -28.05 -9.68 -6.20
CA LEU A 563 -28.30 -10.80 -5.30
C LEU A 563 -29.11 -10.43 -4.06
N ARG A 564 -29.06 -9.17 -3.60
CA ARG A 564 -29.57 -8.76 -2.28
C ARG A 564 -31.01 -9.19 -2.05
N ASN A 565 -31.87 -8.98 -3.04
CA ASN A 565 -33.29 -9.35 -2.98
C ASN A 565 -33.58 -10.76 -3.55
N GLY A 566 -32.57 -11.45 -4.08
CA GLY A 566 -32.67 -12.84 -4.52
C GLY A 566 -32.39 -13.86 -3.40
N ILE A 567 -31.48 -13.52 -2.48
CA ILE A 567 -31.14 -14.37 -1.32
C ILE A 567 -31.60 -13.78 0.02
N GLY A 568 -32.41 -12.73 -0.03
CA GLY A 568 -32.67 -11.91 1.14
C GLY A 568 -33.59 -10.71 0.88
N ARG A 569 -33.50 -9.71 1.77
CA ARG A 569 -34.19 -8.42 1.63
C ARG A 569 -33.27 -7.25 1.96
N SER A 570 -33.31 -6.22 1.13
CA SER A 570 -32.69 -4.92 1.42
C SER A 570 -33.56 -4.06 2.36
N VAL A 571 -32.93 -3.38 3.30
CA VAL A 571 -33.54 -2.42 4.22
C VAL A 571 -32.77 -1.10 4.15
N PRO A 572 -33.42 0.01 3.74
CA PRO A 572 -32.78 1.32 3.69
C PRO A 572 -32.57 1.90 5.10
N LEU A 573 -31.61 2.81 5.23
CA LEU A 573 -31.23 3.41 6.53
C LEU A 573 -32.38 4.12 7.25
N ASP A 574 -33.33 4.69 6.49
CA ASP A 574 -34.50 5.39 7.01
C ASP A 574 -35.65 4.45 7.45
N ALA A 575 -35.51 3.13 7.24
CA ALA A 575 -36.49 2.11 7.61
C ALA A 575 -35.95 1.06 8.60
N LEU A 576 -34.84 1.35 9.28
CA LEU A 576 -34.22 0.45 10.27
C LEU A 576 -35.11 0.20 11.50
N ASP A 577 -36.07 1.07 11.77
CA ASP A 577 -37.09 0.86 12.81
C ASP A 577 -37.92 -0.40 12.58
N ARG A 578 -38.13 -0.79 11.32
CA ARG A 578 -38.85 -2.01 10.91
C ARG A 578 -37.95 -3.24 10.78
N LEU A 579 -36.65 -3.13 11.05
CA LEU A 579 -35.70 -4.22 10.84
C LEU A 579 -36.09 -5.48 11.62
N GLY A 580 -36.56 -5.33 12.86
CA GLY A 580 -37.05 -6.45 13.66
C GLY A 580 -38.24 -7.17 13.02
N ASP A 581 -39.18 -6.44 12.43
CA ASP A 581 -40.37 -7.03 11.79
C ASP A 581 -40.00 -7.80 10.52
N VAL A 582 -39.00 -7.30 9.76
CA VAL A 582 -38.43 -7.99 8.60
C VAL A 582 -37.79 -9.31 9.04
N VAL A 583 -37.02 -9.31 10.13
CA VAL A 583 -36.41 -10.54 10.67
C VAL A 583 -37.47 -11.52 11.16
N ASP A 584 -38.51 -11.05 11.87
CA ASP A 584 -39.64 -11.89 12.31
C ASP A 584 -40.29 -12.63 11.13
N GLU A 585 -40.58 -11.92 10.03
CA GLU A 585 -41.16 -12.52 8.82
C GLU A 585 -40.24 -13.58 8.20
N MET A 586 -38.94 -13.31 8.15
CA MET A 586 -37.96 -14.21 7.54
C MET A 586 -37.74 -15.49 8.36
N VAL A 587 -37.71 -15.36 9.69
CA VAL A 587 -37.62 -16.51 10.61
C VAL A 587 -38.91 -17.33 10.60
N ALA A 588 -40.08 -16.72 10.38
CA ALA A 588 -41.37 -17.41 10.32
C ALA A 588 -41.54 -18.29 9.07
N HIS A 589 -40.84 -18.00 7.97
CA HIS A 589 -41.03 -18.66 6.67
C HIS A 589 -39.72 -19.23 6.05
N PRO A 590 -38.98 -20.11 6.76
CA PRO A 590 -37.65 -20.55 6.33
C PRO A 590 -37.67 -21.40 5.04
N GLU A 591 -38.74 -22.14 4.77
CA GLU A 591 -38.84 -23.01 3.58
C GLU A 591 -38.94 -22.20 2.28
N ALA A 592 -39.64 -21.07 2.28
CA ALA A 592 -39.76 -20.21 1.10
C ALA A 592 -38.40 -19.63 0.67
N TRP A 593 -37.53 -19.33 1.63
CA TRP A 593 -36.17 -18.87 1.37
C TRP A 593 -35.26 -19.98 0.86
N ARG A 594 -35.42 -21.20 1.38
CA ARG A 594 -34.58 -22.34 0.99
C ARG A 594 -34.60 -22.58 -0.52
N ASP A 595 -35.79 -22.63 -1.10
CA ASP A 595 -35.96 -22.93 -2.53
C ASP A 595 -35.42 -21.80 -3.41
N ALA A 596 -35.75 -20.54 -3.08
CA ALA A 596 -35.26 -19.37 -3.80
C ALA A 596 -33.73 -19.29 -3.79
N ILE A 597 -33.10 -19.48 -2.62
CA ILE A 597 -31.64 -19.42 -2.48
C ILE A 597 -30.98 -20.60 -3.20
N ALA A 598 -31.60 -21.78 -3.20
CA ALA A 598 -31.08 -22.94 -3.92
C ALA A 598 -31.06 -22.70 -5.44
N GLU A 599 -32.09 -22.06 -5.99
CA GLU A 599 -32.16 -21.66 -7.40
C GLU A 599 -31.10 -20.61 -7.75
N VAL A 600 -30.96 -19.56 -6.92
CA VAL A 600 -29.91 -18.54 -7.10
C VAL A 600 -28.52 -19.19 -7.06
N ARG A 601 -28.25 -20.06 -6.08
CA ARG A 601 -26.96 -20.79 -6.00
C ARG A 601 -26.69 -21.61 -7.26
N ALA A 602 -27.69 -22.34 -7.74
CA ALA A 602 -27.55 -23.20 -8.92
C ALA A 602 -27.25 -22.41 -10.20
N SER A 603 -27.80 -21.19 -10.33
CA SER A 603 -27.50 -20.29 -11.45
C SER A 603 -26.18 -19.55 -11.31
N MET A 604 -25.71 -19.33 -10.08
CA MET A 604 -24.54 -18.50 -9.82
C MET A 604 -23.23 -19.29 -9.74
N ILE A 605 -23.25 -20.58 -9.37
CA ILE A 605 -22.05 -21.35 -9.08
C ILE A 605 -21.90 -22.53 -10.05
N TYR A 606 -20.76 -22.60 -10.74
CA TYR A 606 -20.42 -23.76 -11.57
C TYR A 606 -20.05 -24.98 -10.72
N ASN A 607 -20.29 -26.18 -11.27
CA ASN A 607 -19.78 -27.46 -10.75
C ASN A 607 -19.89 -27.64 -9.22
N VAL A 608 -21.02 -27.26 -8.62
CA VAL A 608 -21.24 -27.41 -7.17
C VAL A 608 -20.95 -28.85 -6.73
N GLY A 609 -20.09 -28.99 -5.72
CA GLY A 609 -19.58 -30.25 -5.18
C GLY A 609 -18.30 -30.77 -5.86
N ARG A 610 -17.81 -30.10 -6.90
CA ARG A 610 -16.65 -30.52 -7.72
C ARG A 610 -15.66 -29.39 -7.99
N GLY A 611 -15.75 -28.24 -7.31
CA GLY A 611 -14.88 -27.09 -7.57
C GLY A 611 -13.39 -27.42 -7.39
N GLY A 612 -13.05 -28.18 -6.35
CA GLY A 612 -11.67 -28.64 -6.10
C GLY A 612 -11.13 -29.59 -7.17
N GLU A 613 -11.97 -30.51 -7.65
CA GLU A 613 -11.65 -31.45 -8.74
C GLU A 613 -11.36 -30.69 -10.04
N VAL A 614 -12.25 -29.77 -10.44
CA VAL A 614 -12.11 -29.00 -11.67
C VAL A 614 -10.87 -28.13 -11.64
N ALA A 615 -10.60 -27.46 -10.50
CA ALA A 615 -9.40 -26.67 -10.32
C ALA A 615 -8.12 -27.53 -10.40
N GLY A 616 -8.09 -28.66 -9.69
CA GLY A 616 -6.95 -29.57 -9.69
C GLY A 616 -6.67 -30.15 -11.08
N ALA A 617 -7.70 -30.61 -11.78
CA ALA A 617 -7.59 -31.18 -13.12
C ALA A 617 -7.05 -30.15 -14.13
N TYR A 618 -7.59 -28.93 -14.12
CA TYR A 618 -7.10 -27.85 -14.99
C TYR A 618 -5.62 -27.54 -14.75
N LEU A 619 -5.21 -27.44 -13.48
CA LEU A 619 -3.82 -27.15 -13.13
C LEU A 619 -2.87 -28.29 -13.54
N LEU A 620 -3.29 -29.55 -13.39
CA LEU A 620 -2.52 -30.70 -13.84
C LEU A 620 -2.34 -30.69 -15.36
N ASP A 621 -3.39 -30.42 -16.12
CA ASP A 621 -3.34 -30.33 -17.58
C ASP A 621 -2.35 -29.26 -18.04
N ARG A 622 -2.36 -28.08 -17.41
CA ARG A 622 -1.40 -27.00 -17.70
C ARG A 622 0.04 -27.41 -17.41
N VAL A 623 0.29 -28.11 -16.29
CA VAL A 623 1.62 -28.65 -15.99
C VAL A 623 2.08 -29.64 -17.07
N LEU A 624 1.21 -30.58 -17.47
CA LEU A 624 1.52 -31.59 -18.48
C LEU A 624 1.80 -30.96 -19.86
N GLU A 625 1.05 -29.94 -20.25
CA GLU A 625 1.29 -29.19 -21.49
C GLU A 625 2.64 -28.47 -21.49
N LYS A 626 3.01 -27.82 -20.38
CA LYS A 626 4.33 -27.16 -20.23
C LYS A 626 5.49 -28.16 -20.24
N GLN A 627 5.28 -29.38 -19.75
CA GLN A 627 6.26 -30.46 -19.86
C GLN A 627 6.40 -30.92 -21.31
N ALA A 628 5.29 -31.20 -22.00
CA ALA A 628 5.31 -31.62 -23.40
C ALA A 628 5.99 -30.59 -24.33
N GLN A 629 5.70 -29.30 -24.16
CA GLN A 629 6.33 -28.21 -24.93
C GLN A 629 7.86 -28.17 -24.77
N ARG A 630 8.38 -28.49 -23.58
CA ARG A 630 9.84 -28.55 -23.33
C ARG A 630 10.48 -29.76 -23.98
N GLU A 631 9.81 -30.91 -23.97
CA GLU A 631 10.29 -32.11 -24.65
C GLU A 631 10.37 -31.90 -26.18
N GLU A 632 9.37 -31.24 -26.77
CA GLU A 632 9.36 -30.91 -28.20
C GLU A 632 10.42 -29.86 -28.57
N GLY A 633 10.54 -28.79 -27.79
CA GLY A 633 11.57 -27.76 -27.98
C GLY A 633 13.00 -28.31 -27.86
N GLY A 634 13.22 -29.27 -26.95
CA GLY A 634 14.50 -29.97 -26.78
C GLY A 634 14.83 -30.95 -27.91
N ARG A 635 13.82 -31.47 -28.63
CA ARG A 635 14.01 -32.34 -29.81
C ARG A 635 14.30 -31.55 -31.09
N ASN A 636 13.70 -30.38 -31.27
CA ASN A 636 13.93 -29.52 -32.45
C ASN A 636 15.22 -28.69 -32.38
N GLY A 637 15.86 -28.61 -31.22
CA GLY A 637 17.14 -27.91 -31.01
C GLY A 637 18.39 -28.81 -30.96
N ARG A 638 18.25 -30.12 -31.23
CA ARG A 638 19.36 -31.09 -31.27
C ARG A 638 19.75 -31.47 -32.69
#